data_AF-A0A934WS91-F1
#
_entry.id   AF-A0A934WS91-F1
#
_cell.length_a   1.000
_cell.length_b   1.000
_cell.length_c   1.000
_cell.angle_alpha   90.00
_cell.angle_beta   90.00
_cell.angle_gamma   90.00
#
_symmetry.space_group_name_H-M   'P 1'
#
loop_
_entity.id
_entity.type
_entity.pdbx_description
1 polymer ?
#
loop_
_entity_poly.entity_id
_entity_poly.type
_entity_poly.pdbx_seq_one_letter_code
_entity_poly.pdbx_strand_id
1 'polypeptide(L)'
;MTKKTVSILLCLALLVTTVAFCIPVNAATVSDATVSYNRKNPVSAPDDFSWDNANVYFLLTDRFCNGNTSNDHSYGRATDANGNALSGWQTAPGTFHGGDFAGITKKINEGYFDNLGVNAIWLSAPYEQIHGYVTPGEPNDFAHYSYHGYYVLDYTEPDANFGTKQEFQTMVDTAHAHGIRVIMDIVMNHAGYNTIKDMFEFNFGSFKNESAAKSYLYKLTGVNSLHDTVDYANDATTWGRWWGNDWIRSGLPGYNEGAGGDEQGCLSGLPDFRTEQTKSVSIPQFLQTKWQREGTLSSKQSKYGSSNTVTGYISSWLAEWVETYGVDGFRCDTAKHVEKASWKTLKTKCVTALQNWRKNNPSKDGADWDEDFWMTGECWGYVEGYGSYYTDGGFDSMISFKYKNGSGVPGIGSIDGAYSHAASSYNSQANYNLLTYISSHDDNLARNDLMYQGSAFLLYPGGIQIYYGDESNRPLVSGIPFDGGGGSGHALRSDMNFNPSGNDAAILAHWQKVGKFRHNHVAVGAGDHQKVSSSSGYAFSRTYDDGMTTDGIIAVIGGSGSVSVDVSSIWGDGATVTNAYDGTTAVVSGGKATFTAGAAGTILIEGPQSSISMSIKGSYLFENSQTVSVTLRGADYAMVSVNGGNEFRVTDGQTFSIGEGIEPGTIFEVKMRASNGTDELSKSFTFKKRNPDEKVLIYFDDSSYNWGDLKAYVYDESSTPVVKNAAWPGEAMQKDSSTGYYYYEVPDELTNGLVIFSGSNGRYPADGAKGLAINETTMIFRAGNKWEPYDGTDPTPPPTQDPSTGVTVYFNDKAYNWGNLKAYIYDESNPSNVIKNAAWPGLPMTLDSATGYYKISVPDNLKNGQVIFSGSNGRYPADSLPGMQIGGQSHLFDANYSWTVYSPPVPTQPTTQKPTQKPTEAPTTKPITKRLLIGDVNMDGQVNIVDATAIQRHIVELVVLTGDNLIAADTNGDGFYNIKDVTAIQYYAASNSGGAANCGKYTS
;
A
#
# COMPACT_ATOMS: atom_id res chain seq x y z
N MET A 1 30.53 38.91 48.96
CA MET A 1 29.99 40.29 48.81
C MET A 1 28.92 40.19 47.71
N THR A 2 27.60 40.36 47.86
CA THR A 2 26.78 41.45 48.46
C THR A 2 27.18 42.82 47.93
N LYS A 3 26.32 43.71 47.40
CA LYS A 3 24.83 43.80 47.20
C LYS A 3 24.59 44.77 45.98
N LYS A 4 23.40 45.20 45.51
CA LYS A 4 22.04 45.36 46.06
C LYS A 4 20.96 45.46 44.92
N THR A 5 19.68 45.47 45.33
CA THR A 5 18.40 45.92 44.73
C THR A 5 18.38 46.94 43.56
N VAL A 6 17.45 46.95 42.57
CA VAL A 6 15.98 46.64 42.47
C VAL A 6 15.02 47.81 42.80
N SER A 7 14.03 48.01 41.90
CA SER A 7 12.75 48.77 41.98
C SER A 7 12.74 50.31 41.83
N ILE A 8 11.97 50.78 40.83
CA ILE A 8 10.64 51.44 40.99
C ILE A 8 9.85 51.32 39.67
N LEU A 9 8.58 50.86 39.74
CA LEU A 9 7.58 50.98 38.67
C LEU A 9 6.83 52.33 38.81
N LEU A 10 6.35 52.93 37.72
CA LEU A 10 4.90 53.15 37.46
C LEU A 10 4.62 53.90 36.12
N CYS A 11 3.33 53.95 35.73
CA CYS A 11 2.72 54.75 34.65
C CYS A 11 3.09 54.31 33.22
N LEU A 12 2.36 53.39 32.55
CA LEU A 12 0.92 53.32 32.25
C LEU A 12 0.43 54.40 31.25
N ALA A 13 -0.22 53.92 30.20
CA ALA A 13 -1.26 54.58 29.38
C ALA A 13 -0.89 55.65 28.31
N LEU A 14 -0.93 55.17 27.06
CA LEU A 14 -1.83 55.64 25.97
C LEU A 14 -1.53 56.92 25.13
N LEU A 15 -1.82 56.73 23.83
CA LEU A 15 -2.30 57.69 22.82
C LEU A 15 -1.32 58.77 22.29
N VAL A 16 -0.98 58.68 21.00
CA VAL A 16 -1.54 59.50 19.89
C VAL A 16 -0.77 59.23 18.56
N THR A 17 -1.44 58.55 17.59
CA THR A 17 -1.40 58.70 16.10
C THR A 17 -0.06 58.89 15.32
N THR A 18 0.19 58.43 14.08
CA THR A 18 -0.65 57.89 12.97
C THR A 18 0.21 57.39 11.78
N VAL A 19 -0.33 56.44 10.98
CA VAL A 19 -0.11 56.20 9.52
C VAL A 19 1.30 55.82 9.01
N ALA A 20 1.41 54.58 8.49
CA ALA A 20 2.14 54.26 7.26
C ALA A 20 1.63 52.95 6.61
N PHE A 21 1.21 53.05 5.35
CA PHE A 21 0.83 52.02 4.36
C PHE A 21 1.16 50.53 4.61
N CYS A 22 0.13 49.68 4.53
CA CYS A 22 0.27 48.28 4.14
C CYS A 22 0.23 48.14 2.61
N ILE A 23 1.13 47.34 2.04
CA ILE A 23 0.99 46.72 0.71
C ILE A 23 1.19 45.21 0.92
N PRO A 24 0.15 44.36 0.75
CA PRO A 24 0.37 42.93 0.67
C PRO A 24 0.93 42.59 -0.72
N VAL A 25 2.08 41.92 -0.75
CA VAL A 25 2.57 41.23 -1.96
C VAL A 25 2.11 39.78 -1.85
N ASN A 26 1.40 39.30 -2.87
CA ASN A 26 0.79 37.97 -2.87
C ASN A 26 1.84 36.87 -2.72
N ALA A 27 1.62 35.95 -1.77
CA ALA A 27 2.27 34.65 -1.80
C ALA A 27 1.65 33.80 -2.92
N ALA A 28 2.48 33.15 -3.72
CA ALA A 28 2.01 32.19 -4.71
C ALA A 28 1.56 30.91 -4.00
N THR A 29 0.31 30.50 -4.21
CA THR A 29 -0.24 29.25 -3.71
C THR A 29 0.32 28.07 -4.52
N VAL A 30 0.89 27.09 -3.81
CA VAL A 30 1.26 25.79 -4.37
C VAL A 30 -0.01 24.97 -4.59
N SER A 31 -0.02 24.12 -5.61
CA SER A 31 -1.16 23.28 -5.98
C SER A 31 -1.18 21.99 -5.16
N ASP A 32 -2.20 21.82 -4.31
CA ASP A 32 -2.49 20.54 -3.68
C ASP A 32 -3.21 19.61 -4.68
N ALA A 33 -2.68 18.39 -4.82
CA ALA A 33 -3.29 17.34 -5.62
C ALA A 33 -4.22 16.49 -4.75
N THR A 34 -5.47 16.27 -5.19
CA THR A 34 -6.37 15.31 -4.53
C THR A 34 -6.88 14.29 -5.55
N VAL A 35 -6.51 13.03 -5.36
CA VAL A 35 -6.99 11.90 -6.19
C VAL A 35 -8.27 11.35 -5.56
N SER A 36 -9.33 11.16 -6.34
CA SER A 36 -10.57 10.53 -5.85
C SER A 36 -10.53 9.01 -6.03
N TYR A 37 -10.29 8.25 -4.96
CA TYR A 37 -10.40 6.78 -4.99
C TYR A 37 -11.78 6.29 -4.54
N ASN A 38 -12.50 5.63 -5.44
CA ASN A 38 -13.71 4.89 -5.10
C ASN A 38 -13.35 3.53 -4.45
N ARG A 39 -12.99 3.54 -3.17
CA ARG A 39 -12.88 2.30 -2.39
C ARG A 39 -14.19 1.86 -1.74
N LYS A 40 -14.24 0.60 -1.33
CA LYS A 40 -15.47 -0.19 -1.27
C LYS A 40 -15.64 -1.12 -0.06
N ASN A 41 -14.61 -1.28 0.80
CA ASN A 41 -14.73 -1.98 2.08
C ASN A 41 -14.90 -0.92 3.19
N PRO A 42 -16.12 -0.69 3.70
CA PRO A 42 -16.32 0.22 4.81
C PRO A 42 -15.82 -0.38 6.13
N VAL A 43 -15.45 0.47 7.06
CA VAL A 43 -15.31 0.13 8.48
C VAL A 43 -16.71 0.14 9.10
N SER A 44 -17.24 -1.04 9.40
CA SER A 44 -18.53 -1.22 10.09
C SER A 44 -18.38 -1.61 11.56
N ALA A 45 -17.21 -2.15 11.95
CA ALA A 45 -16.97 -2.65 13.29
C ALA A 45 -17.02 -1.52 14.35
N PRO A 46 -17.64 -1.72 15.53
CA PRO A 46 -17.70 -0.72 16.59
C PRO A 46 -16.34 -0.28 17.16
N ASP A 47 -15.28 -1.04 16.89
CA ASP A 47 -13.89 -0.80 17.30
C ASP A 47 -12.99 -0.32 16.15
N ASP A 48 -13.60 0.18 15.07
CA ASP A 48 -12.96 0.64 13.83
C ASP A 48 -12.05 -0.40 13.14
N PHE A 49 -12.20 -1.69 13.47
CA PHE A 49 -11.44 -2.77 12.85
C PHE A 49 -11.71 -2.89 11.34
N SER A 50 -10.64 -3.16 10.60
CA SER A 50 -10.72 -3.63 9.21
C SER A 50 -9.60 -4.62 8.93
N TRP A 51 -9.93 -5.68 8.19
CA TRP A 51 -8.95 -6.63 7.65
C TRP A 51 -7.88 -5.94 6.79
N ASP A 52 -8.19 -4.79 6.19
CA ASP A 52 -7.27 -3.99 5.37
C ASP A 52 -6.21 -3.26 6.23
N ASN A 53 -6.39 -3.21 7.56
CA ASN A 53 -5.39 -2.74 8.54
C ASN A 53 -4.92 -3.84 9.51
N ALA A 54 -5.37 -5.09 9.38
CA ALA A 54 -5.12 -6.14 10.38
C ALA A 54 -3.63 -6.34 10.73
N ASN A 55 -3.36 -6.39 12.03
CA ASN A 55 -2.11 -6.77 12.66
C ASN A 55 -2.23 -8.25 13.07
N VAL A 56 -2.05 -9.16 12.11
CA VAL A 56 -2.09 -10.59 12.37
C VAL A 56 -0.78 -11.01 13.04
N TYR A 57 -0.87 -11.61 14.22
CA TYR A 57 0.26 -12.24 14.89
C TYR A 57 0.18 -13.76 14.72
N PHE A 58 1.09 -14.31 13.92
CA PHE A 58 1.18 -15.74 13.68
C PHE A 58 2.14 -16.40 14.66
N LEU A 59 1.61 -17.35 15.45
CA LEU A 59 2.36 -18.17 16.39
C LEU A 59 2.17 -19.66 16.11
N LEU A 60 3.22 -20.44 16.37
CA LEU A 60 3.08 -21.88 16.50
C LEU A 60 2.67 -22.20 17.94
N THR A 61 1.52 -22.85 18.14
CA THR A 61 0.93 -23.10 19.47
C THR A 61 1.96 -23.74 20.39
N ASP A 62 2.60 -24.83 19.95
CA ASP A 62 3.63 -25.59 20.68
C ASP A 62 4.87 -24.79 21.10
N ARG A 63 5.22 -23.74 20.36
CA ARG A 63 6.49 -22.99 20.53
C ARG A 63 6.29 -21.63 21.18
N PHE A 64 5.04 -21.24 21.45
CA PHE A 64 4.73 -19.94 21.99
C PHE A 64 4.85 -19.89 23.52
N CYS A 65 3.93 -20.48 24.28
CA CYS A 65 3.98 -20.45 25.75
C CYS A 65 3.37 -21.73 26.33
N ASN A 66 4.12 -22.43 27.18
CA ASN A 66 3.58 -23.51 28.01
C ASN A 66 2.83 -22.88 29.21
N GLY A 67 1.53 -23.13 29.29
CA GLY A 67 0.63 -22.73 30.36
C GLY A 67 0.14 -23.91 31.21
N ASN A 68 0.15 -25.13 30.67
CA ASN A 68 -0.39 -26.33 31.29
C ASN A 68 0.52 -27.56 31.09
N THR A 69 1.63 -27.61 31.84
CA THR A 69 2.61 -28.72 31.82
C THR A 69 2.04 -30.13 32.13
N SER A 70 0.74 -30.28 32.42
CA SER A 70 0.12 -31.59 32.60
C SER A 70 -0.22 -32.27 31.28
N ASN A 71 -0.23 -31.53 30.16
CA ASN A 71 -0.58 -32.03 28.83
C ASN A 71 0.62 -32.30 27.90
N ASP A 72 1.85 -31.87 28.29
CA ASP A 72 3.12 -31.99 27.56
C ASP A 72 3.38 -33.36 26.91
N HIS A 73 2.91 -34.43 27.56
CA HIS A 73 3.11 -35.82 27.16
C HIS A 73 1.81 -36.52 26.74
N SER A 74 0.85 -35.77 26.20
CA SER A 74 -0.41 -36.34 25.70
C SER A 74 -0.17 -37.48 24.70
N TYR A 75 -1.05 -38.48 24.76
CA TYR A 75 -0.89 -39.76 24.06
C TYR A 75 0.38 -40.57 24.41
N GLY A 76 1.23 -40.12 25.34
CA GLY A 76 2.55 -40.71 25.60
C GLY A 76 3.64 -40.23 24.62
N ARG A 77 3.46 -39.08 23.97
CA ARG A 77 4.49 -38.48 23.11
C ARG A 77 5.75 -38.18 23.94
N ALA A 78 6.91 -38.57 23.40
CA ALA A 78 8.21 -38.41 24.06
C ALA A 78 8.33 -39.04 25.47
N THR A 79 7.63 -40.14 25.77
CA THR A 79 7.79 -40.90 27.02
C THR A 79 8.45 -42.27 26.83
N ASP A 80 8.91 -42.89 27.93
CA ASP A 80 9.25 -44.30 28.01
C ASP A 80 7.99 -45.19 28.15
N ALA A 81 8.19 -46.51 28.18
CA ALA A 81 7.11 -47.49 28.32
C ALA A 81 6.37 -47.45 29.68
N ASN A 82 6.87 -46.68 30.66
CA ASN A 82 6.25 -46.45 31.96
C ASN A 82 5.56 -45.08 32.05
N GLY A 83 5.63 -44.26 31.01
CA GLY A 83 5.11 -42.88 30.97
C GLY A 83 6.07 -41.81 31.49
N ASN A 84 7.34 -42.12 31.74
CA ASN A 84 8.35 -41.11 32.14
C ASN A 84 8.83 -40.34 30.91
N ALA A 85 8.99 -39.02 31.02
CA ALA A 85 9.54 -38.19 29.95
C ALA A 85 10.96 -38.62 29.51
N LEU A 86 11.21 -38.69 28.20
CA LEU A 86 12.52 -39.01 27.63
C LEU A 86 13.47 -37.82 27.71
N SER A 87 14.67 -38.02 28.27
CA SER A 87 15.66 -36.95 28.43
C SER A 87 15.97 -36.22 27.11
N GLY A 88 15.89 -34.89 27.14
CA GLY A 88 16.20 -34.02 26.00
C GLY A 88 15.00 -33.58 25.16
N TRP A 89 13.78 -34.05 25.47
CA TRP A 89 12.58 -33.72 24.71
C TRP A 89 12.34 -32.21 24.57
N GLN A 90 12.47 -31.41 25.62
CA GLN A 90 12.23 -29.94 25.57
C GLN A 90 13.18 -29.17 24.63
N THR A 91 14.19 -29.83 24.08
CA THR A 91 15.17 -29.26 23.14
C THR A 91 15.19 -30.02 21.81
N ALA A 92 14.36 -31.05 21.66
CA ALA A 92 14.38 -31.93 20.50
C ALA A 92 13.50 -31.34 19.39
N PRO A 93 14.09 -30.92 18.25
CA PRO A 93 13.49 -30.02 17.27
C PRO A 93 12.18 -30.50 16.64
N GLY A 94 12.00 -31.82 16.57
CA GLY A 94 10.80 -32.48 16.06
C GLY A 94 9.77 -32.89 17.11
N THR A 95 9.95 -32.53 18.38
CA THR A 95 8.98 -32.88 19.45
C THR A 95 8.06 -31.72 19.79
N PHE A 96 6.99 -32.02 20.55
CA PHE A 96 6.21 -30.99 21.23
C PHE A 96 7.06 -30.42 22.39
N HIS A 97 7.13 -29.10 22.50
CA HIS A 97 7.77 -28.35 23.59
C HIS A 97 6.75 -27.87 24.65
N GLY A 98 5.45 -28.10 24.41
CA GLY A 98 4.38 -27.95 25.40
C GLY A 98 3.70 -26.59 25.39
N GLY A 99 3.85 -25.79 24.33
CA GLY A 99 3.05 -24.59 24.15
C GLY A 99 1.57 -24.90 23.85
N ASP A 100 0.66 -24.18 24.50
CA ASP A 100 -0.74 -24.59 24.62
C ASP A 100 -1.73 -23.40 24.67
N PHE A 101 -3.03 -23.69 24.61
CA PHE A 101 -4.09 -22.68 24.64
C PHE A 101 -4.13 -21.89 25.96
N ALA A 102 -3.74 -22.50 27.09
CA ALA A 102 -3.69 -21.82 28.39
C ALA A 102 -2.53 -20.82 28.45
N GLY A 103 -1.40 -21.12 27.80
CA GLY A 103 -0.26 -20.23 27.65
C GLY A 103 -0.55 -19.06 26.71
N ILE A 104 -1.27 -19.29 25.60
CA ILE A 104 -1.79 -18.20 24.75
C ILE A 104 -2.77 -17.32 25.56
N THR A 105 -3.74 -17.92 26.25
CA THR A 105 -4.71 -17.22 27.12
C THR A 105 -4.01 -16.36 28.17
N LYS A 106 -2.97 -16.90 28.81
CA LYS A 106 -2.13 -16.18 29.77
C LYS A 106 -1.45 -14.96 29.13
N LYS A 107 -0.95 -15.09 27.90
CA LYS A 107 -0.27 -13.97 27.19
C LYS A 107 -1.23 -12.89 26.71
N ILE A 108 -2.48 -13.22 26.39
CA ILE A 108 -3.54 -12.22 26.17
C ILE A 108 -3.81 -11.47 27.48
N ASN A 109 -4.04 -12.16 28.60
CA ASN A 109 -4.27 -11.52 29.90
C ASN A 109 -3.08 -10.70 30.44
N GLU A 110 -1.83 -11.07 30.11
CA GLU A 110 -0.63 -10.28 30.40
C GLU A 110 -0.51 -9.01 29.51
N GLY A 111 -1.45 -8.80 28.58
CA GLY A 111 -1.48 -7.69 27.63
C GLY A 111 -0.36 -7.77 26.60
N TYR A 112 0.18 -8.95 26.30
CA TYR A 112 1.31 -9.09 25.37
C TYR A 112 0.95 -8.61 23.96
N PHE A 113 -0.21 -9.05 23.48
CA PHE A 113 -0.75 -8.74 22.16
C PHE A 113 -1.23 -7.28 22.07
N ASP A 114 -1.97 -6.80 23.06
CA ASP A 114 -2.36 -5.38 23.20
C ASP A 114 -1.15 -4.47 23.18
N ASN A 115 -0.05 -4.88 23.84
CA ASN A 115 1.18 -4.10 23.86
C ASN A 115 1.87 -4.03 22.50
N LEU A 116 1.66 -5.02 21.62
CA LEU A 116 2.10 -5.01 20.22
C LEU A 116 1.08 -4.37 19.25
N GLY A 117 -0.11 -3.97 19.72
CA GLY A 117 -1.20 -3.51 18.87
C GLY A 117 -1.79 -4.62 17.98
N VAL A 118 -1.63 -5.89 18.36
CA VAL A 118 -2.18 -7.03 17.64
C VAL A 118 -3.70 -7.04 17.78
N ASN A 119 -4.42 -7.17 16.67
CA ASN A 119 -5.89 -7.27 16.62
C ASN A 119 -6.39 -8.55 15.92
N ALA A 120 -5.48 -9.43 15.49
CA ALA A 120 -5.81 -10.80 15.11
C ALA A 120 -4.67 -11.77 15.48
N ILE A 121 -5.00 -12.94 16.04
CA ILE A 121 -4.02 -14.01 16.33
C ILE A 121 -4.27 -15.19 15.38
N TRP A 122 -3.23 -15.61 14.66
CA TRP A 122 -3.21 -16.85 13.90
C TRP A 122 -2.44 -17.92 14.67
N LEU A 123 -3.13 -19.01 15.04
CA LEU A 123 -2.56 -20.18 15.70
C LEU A 123 -2.41 -21.38 14.75
N SER A 124 -1.49 -22.30 15.06
CA SER A 124 -1.39 -23.62 14.43
C SER A 124 -2.75 -24.34 14.40
N ALA A 125 -2.93 -25.24 13.44
CA ALA A 125 -4.13 -26.07 13.32
C ALA A 125 -4.41 -26.83 14.64
N PRO A 126 -5.50 -26.50 15.37
CA PRO A 126 -5.69 -26.87 16.78
C PRO A 126 -6.22 -28.29 16.98
N TYR A 127 -6.75 -28.91 15.92
CA TYR A 127 -7.39 -30.22 15.97
C TYR A 127 -6.37 -31.37 16.08
N GLU A 128 -6.87 -32.55 16.45
CA GLU A 128 -6.06 -33.70 16.82
C GLU A 128 -5.14 -34.21 15.69
N GLN A 129 -3.87 -34.34 16.04
CA GLN A 129 -2.79 -34.77 15.14
C GLN A 129 -2.41 -36.24 15.39
N ILE A 130 -1.68 -36.83 14.45
CA ILE A 130 -1.12 -38.20 14.61
C ILE A 130 -0.42 -38.37 15.97
N HIS A 131 -0.62 -39.52 16.63
CA HIS A 131 -0.09 -39.71 17.98
C HIS A 131 1.40 -40.06 17.99
N GLY A 132 1.87 -40.75 16.94
CA GLY A 132 3.27 -41.12 16.79
C GLY A 132 4.11 -40.05 16.10
N TYR A 133 5.25 -40.50 15.54
CA TYR A 133 6.19 -39.67 14.81
C TYR A 133 6.62 -40.34 13.51
N VAL A 134 7.19 -39.56 12.59
CA VAL A 134 7.92 -40.02 11.40
C VAL A 134 9.41 -39.65 11.52
N THR A 135 10.26 -40.15 10.62
CA THR A 135 11.65 -39.65 10.51
C THR A 135 11.76 -38.70 9.31
N PRO A 136 12.52 -37.59 9.40
CA PRO A 136 12.90 -36.79 8.23
C PRO A 136 13.87 -37.53 7.29
N GLY A 137 14.47 -38.64 7.73
CA GLY A 137 15.42 -39.44 6.96
C GLY A 137 16.85 -38.89 6.93
N GLU A 138 17.79 -39.70 6.45
CA GLU A 138 19.22 -39.36 6.38
C GLU A 138 19.47 -38.00 5.67
N PRO A 139 20.30 -37.11 6.23
CA PRO A 139 21.19 -37.30 7.39
C PRO A 139 20.57 -36.95 8.76
N ASN A 140 19.28 -36.61 8.81
CA ASN A 140 18.60 -36.16 10.03
C ASN A 140 18.03 -37.36 10.79
N ASP A 141 18.50 -37.61 12.02
CA ASP A 141 18.07 -38.76 12.84
C ASP A 141 17.34 -38.32 14.12
N PHE A 142 16.10 -37.83 13.96
CA PHE A 142 15.24 -37.48 15.11
C PHE A 142 13.76 -37.83 14.86
N ALA A 143 13.03 -38.06 15.96
CA ALA A 143 11.59 -38.27 15.93
C ALA A 143 10.84 -36.97 15.58
N HIS A 144 10.19 -36.93 14.42
CA HIS A 144 9.36 -35.82 13.96
C HIS A 144 7.88 -36.09 14.29
N TYR A 145 7.44 -35.54 15.42
CA TYR A 145 6.05 -35.42 15.83
C TYR A 145 5.39 -34.20 15.17
N SER A 146 4.06 -34.22 15.18
CA SER A 146 3.14 -33.27 14.55
C SER A 146 2.95 -31.93 15.27
N TYR A 147 3.96 -31.44 16.01
CA TYR A 147 3.88 -30.24 16.86
C TYR A 147 3.45 -28.95 16.13
N HIS A 148 3.60 -28.93 14.81
CA HIS A 148 3.26 -27.81 13.94
C HIS A 148 1.78 -27.74 13.52
N GLY A 149 1.01 -28.84 13.68
CA GLY A 149 -0.44 -28.88 13.38
C GLY A 149 -0.85 -29.44 12.01
N TYR A 150 0.08 -29.86 11.15
CA TYR A 150 -0.23 -30.23 9.75
C TYR A 150 -0.40 -31.74 9.49
N TYR A 151 -0.27 -32.61 10.49
CA TYR A 151 -0.41 -34.05 10.30
C TYR A 151 -1.71 -34.55 10.96
N VAL A 152 -2.82 -34.21 10.33
CA VAL A 152 -4.19 -34.40 10.84
C VAL A 152 -4.53 -35.87 11.10
N LEU A 153 -5.14 -36.15 12.25
CA LEU A 153 -5.74 -37.45 12.60
C LEU A 153 -7.28 -37.35 12.74
N ASP A 154 -7.79 -36.35 13.48
CA ASP A 154 -9.23 -36.17 13.72
C ASP A 154 -9.58 -34.66 13.86
N TYR A 155 -10.38 -34.14 12.93
CA TYR A 155 -10.81 -32.73 12.94
C TYR A 155 -11.78 -32.36 14.08
N THR A 156 -12.30 -33.34 14.83
CA THR A 156 -13.48 -33.16 15.69
C THR A 156 -13.19 -33.02 17.19
N GLU A 157 -11.91 -33.08 17.56
CA GLU A 157 -11.35 -32.83 18.89
C GLU A 157 -10.08 -31.97 18.76
N PRO A 158 -9.72 -31.14 19.75
CA PRO A 158 -8.40 -30.51 19.81
C PRO A 158 -7.29 -31.56 20.03
N ASP A 159 -6.08 -31.26 19.58
CA ASP A 159 -4.93 -32.07 20.03
C ASP A 159 -4.71 -31.86 21.53
N ALA A 160 -4.71 -32.94 22.30
CA ALA A 160 -4.58 -32.89 23.75
C ALA A 160 -3.27 -32.23 24.23
N ASN A 161 -2.20 -32.20 23.42
CA ASN A 161 -0.99 -31.42 23.73
C ASN A 161 -1.23 -29.89 23.70
N PHE A 162 -2.19 -29.41 22.89
CA PHE A 162 -2.56 -27.98 22.88
C PHE A 162 -3.64 -27.65 23.92
N GLY A 163 -4.45 -28.63 24.32
CA GLY A 163 -5.38 -28.52 25.43
C GLY A 163 -6.80 -29.01 25.11
N THR A 164 -7.72 -28.70 26.00
CA THR A 164 -9.13 -29.10 25.92
C THR A 164 -9.99 -28.12 25.13
N LYS A 165 -11.19 -28.56 24.74
CA LYS A 165 -12.23 -27.71 24.14
C LYS A 165 -12.59 -26.49 25.01
N GLN A 166 -12.54 -26.65 26.33
CA GLN A 166 -12.81 -25.57 27.27
C GLN A 166 -11.66 -24.55 27.30
N GLU A 167 -10.41 -25.00 27.26
CA GLU A 167 -9.24 -24.10 27.15
C GLU A 167 -9.24 -23.37 25.81
N PHE A 168 -9.60 -24.03 24.70
CA PHE A 168 -9.78 -23.38 23.40
C PHE A 168 -10.89 -22.30 23.43
N GLN A 169 -12.09 -22.62 23.94
CA GLN A 169 -13.15 -21.62 24.10
C GLN A 169 -12.71 -20.45 24.99
N THR A 170 -11.98 -20.72 26.07
CA THR A 170 -11.49 -19.69 27.00
C THR A 170 -10.47 -18.79 26.31
N MET A 171 -9.60 -19.34 25.45
CA MET A 171 -8.64 -18.58 24.65
C MET A 171 -9.36 -17.66 23.66
N VAL A 172 -10.37 -18.15 22.94
CA VAL A 172 -11.18 -17.33 22.01
C VAL A 172 -11.94 -16.24 22.75
N ASP A 173 -12.66 -16.58 23.83
CA ASP A 173 -13.41 -15.61 24.64
C ASP A 173 -12.49 -14.52 25.23
N THR A 174 -11.26 -14.88 25.62
CA THR A 174 -10.26 -13.92 26.12
C THR A 174 -9.73 -13.03 24.99
N ALA A 175 -9.51 -13.57 23.78
CA ALA A 175 -9.09 -12.78 22.62
C ALA A 175 -10.17 -11.76 22.24
N HIS A 176 -11.43 -12.19 22.14
CA HIS A 176 -12.57 -11.33 21.83
C HIS A 176 -12.76 -10.20 22.84
N ALA A 177 -12.62 -10.49 24.14
CA ALA A 177 -12.67 -9.48 25.21
C ALA A 177 -11.54 -8.41 25.13
N HIS A 178 -10.48 -8.68 24.36
CA HIS A 178 -9.39 -7.75 24.06
C HIS A 178 -9.50 -7.10 22.66
N GLY A 179 -10.59 -7.32 21.91
CA GLY A 179 -10.74 -6.84 20.54
C GLY A 179 -9.98 -7.66 19.49
N ILE A 180 -9.47 -8.84 19.86
CA ILE A 180 -8.57 -9.64 19.03
C ILE A 180 -9.35 -10.76 18.33
N ARG A 181 -9.34 -10.76 16.99
CA ARG A 181 -9.93 -11.82 16.15
C ARG A 181 -9.08 -13.09 16.21
N VAL A 182 -9.69 -14.27 16.15
CA VAL A 182 -8.98 -15.56 16.15
C VAL A 182 -9.00 -16.21 14.78
N ILE A 183 -7.81 -16.51 14.24
CA ILE A 183 -7.60 -17.22 12.99
C ILE A 183 -7.03 -18.60 13.29
N MET A 184 -7.69 -19.66 12.82
CA MET A 184 -7.11 -21.01 12.83
C MET A 184 -6.36 -21.29 11.54
N ASP A 185 -5.20 -21.94 11.63
CA ASP A 185 -4.69 -22.71 10.51
C ASP A 185 -5.61 -23.91 10.22
N ILE A 186 -5.80 -24.23 8.95
CA ILE A 186 -6.58 -25.40 8.52
C ILE A 186 -5.93 -26.08 7.32
N VAL A 187 -5.91 -27.41 7.35
CA VAL A 187 -5.49 -28.29 6.26
C VAL A 187 -6.71 -28.97 5.68
N MET A 188 -6.99 -28.74 4.39
CA MET A 188 -7.95 -29.57 3.62
C MET A 188 -7.26 -30.51 2.63
N ASN A 189 -5.99 -30.25 2.30
CA ASN A 189 -5.21 -30.94 1.30
C ASN A 189 -4.87 -32.39 1.68
N HIS A 190 -4.39 -32.63 2.90
CA HIS A 190 -3.81 -33.93 3.26
C HIS A 190 -4.09 -34.35 4.71
N ALA A 191 -4.06 -35.67 4.94
CA ALA A 191 -4.00 -36.25 6.26
C ALA A 191 -2.55 -36.28 6.80
N GLY A 192 -2.38 -36.61 8.08
CA GLY A 192 -1.08 -37.01 8.61
C GLY A 192 -0.59 -38.34 8.05
N TYR A 193 0.73 -38.57 8.10
CA TYR A 193 1.33 -39.86 7.74
C TYR A 193 0.84 -41.02 8.63
N ASN A 194 0.98 -42.26 8.15
CA ASN A 194 0.83 -43.42 9.03
C ASN A 194 2.00 -43.49 10.02
N THR A 195 1.71 -43.66 11.32
CA THR A 195 2.75 -43.91 12.34
C THR A 195 2.62 -45.31 12.93
N ILE A 196 3.72 -45.84 13.45
CA ILE A 196 3.74 -47.13 14.16
C ILE A 196 2.73 -47.13 15.32
N LYS A 197 2.58 -45.99 16.03
CA LYS A 197 1.69 -45.85 17.17
C LYS A 197 0.22 -45.89 16.77
N ASP A 198 -0.17 -45.10 15.77
CA ASP A 198 -1.55 -45.05 15.28
C ASP A 198 -1.96 -46.39 14.64
N MET A 199 -1.03 -47.06 13.94
CA MET A 199 -1.22 -48.42 13.39
C MET A 199 -1.53 -49.45 14.48
N PHE A 200 -0.81 -49.40 15.61
CA PHE A 200 -1.09 -50.25 16.77
C PHE A 200 -2.40 -49.88 17.48
N GLU A 201 -2.70 -48.59 17.62
CA GLU A 201 -3.86 -48.13 18.39
C GLU A 201 -5.19 -48.31 17.66
N PHE A 202 -5.22 -48.06 16.35
CA PHE A 202 -6.43 -48.10 15.53
C PHE A 202 -6.46 -49.27 14.54
N ASN A 203 -5.47 -50.18 14.62
CA ASN A 203 -5.46 -51.47 13.94
C ASN A 203 -5.60 -51.33 12.42
N PHE A 204 -4.62 -50.65 11.80
CA PHE A 204 -4.47 -50.54 10.34
C PHE A 204 -3.00 -50.73 9.93
N GLY A 205 -2.77 -51.12 8.68
CA GLY A 205 -1.43 -51.51 8.22
C GLY A 205 -0.86 -52.73 8.98
N SER A 206 0.42 -53.02 8.78
CA SER A 206 1.09 -54.21 9.33
C SER A 206 2.61 -53.99 9.48
N PHE A 207 3.27 -54.91 10.20
CA PHE A 207 4.70 -54.85 10.49
C PHE A 207 5.40 -56.13 10.02
N LYS A 208 6.57 -55.99 9.40
CA LYS A 208 7.46 -57.12 9.06
C LYS A 208 8.03 -57.76 10.32
N ASN A 209 8.22 -56.97 11.38
CA ASN A 209 8.60 -57.42 12.71
C ASN A 209 7.95 -56.51 13.77
N GLU A 210 6.88 -56.99 14.38
CA GLU A 210 6.10 -56.26 15.39
C GLU A 210 6.92 -55.88 16.63
N SER A 211 7.85 -56.75 17.06
CA SER A 211 8.71 -56.47 18.22
C SER A 211 9.74 -55.39 17.92
N ALA A 212 10.29 -55.36 16.70
CA ALA A 212 11.14 -54.27 16.24
C ALA A 212 10.36 -52.95 16.14
N ALA A 213 9.16 -52.97 15.56
CA ALA A 213 8.29 -51.80 15.47
C ALA A 213 7.98 -51.20 16.86
N LYS A 214 7.61 -52.05 17.83
CA LYS A 214 7.38 -51.63 19.23
C LYS A 214 8.60 -50.98 19.89
N SER A 215 9.82 -51.31 19.47
CA SER A 215 11.04 -50.68 20.00
C SER A 215 11.23 -49.22 19.57
N TYR A 216 10.48 -48.74 18.57
CA TYR A 216 10.48 -47.34 18.13
C TYR A 216 9.42 -46.48 18.83
N LEU A 217 8.47 -47.05 19.59
CA LEU A 217 7.43 -46.25 20.27
C LEU A 217 7.99 -45.27 21.32
N TYR A 218 9.24 -45.48 21.78
CA TYR A 218 9.84 -44.80 22.93
C TYR A 218 11.24 -44.24 22.62
N LYS A 219 11.44 -43.70 21.40
CA LYS A 219 12.72 -43.14 20.95
C LYS A 219 12.58 -41.70 20.45
N LEU A 220 13.64 -40.92 20.62
CA LEU A 220 13.80 -39.58 20.03
C LEU A 220 14.89 -39.52 18.95
N THR A 221 15.82 -40.48 18.92
CA THR A 221 16.94 -40.62 17.97
C THR A 221 17.22 -42.10 17.71
N GLY A 222 18.05 -42.44 16.72
CA GLY A 222 18.22 -43.82 16.26
C GLY A 222 16.94 -44.37 15.64
N VAL A 223 16.30 -43.55 14.81
CA VAL A 223 14.95 -43.74 14.25
C VAL A 223 14.92 -43.92 12.73
N ASN A 224 16.00 -43.64 12.00
CA ASN A 224 16.00 -43.68 10.52
C ASN A 224 15.56 -45.03 9.90
N SER A 225 15.81 -46.15 10.58
CA SER A 225 15.32 -47.49 10.19
C SER A 225 13.89 -47.83 10.63
N LEU A 226 13.05 -46.87 11.08
CA LEU A 226 11.69 -47.18 11.53
C LEU A 226 10.83 -47.77 10.39
N HIS A 227 10.99 -47.25 9.17
CA HIS A 227 10.26 -47.69 7.98
C HIS A 227 10.61 -49.13 7.56
N ASP A 228 11.79 -49.65 7.92
CA ASP A 228 12.18 -51.04 7.67
C ASP A 228 11.26 -52.03 8.40
N THR A 229 10.71 -51.62 9.56
CA THR A 229 9.82 -52.46 10.38
C THR A 229 8.39 -52.54 9.88
N VAL A 230 7.95 -51.55 9.10
CA VAL A 230 6.59 -51.47 8.55
C VAL A 230 6.48 -52.32 7.29
N ASP A 231 5.37 -53.04 7.14
CA ASP A 231 5.07 -53.82 5.94
C ASP A 231 4.15 -53.06 4.99
N TYR A 232 4.74 -52.10 4.28
CA TYR A 232 4.09 -51.33 3.23
C TYR A 232 3.61 -52.18 2.04
N ALA A 233 4.08 -53.42 1.88
CA ALA A 233 3.78 -54.29 0.74
C ALA A 233 2.73 -55.37 1.04
N ASN A 234 2.04 -55.28 2.19
CA ASN A 234 0.95 -56.19 2.56
C ASN A 234 -0.34 -55.93 1.74
N ASP A 235 -1.49 -56.46 2.19
CA ASP A 235 -2.74 -56.42 1.44
C ASP A 235 -3.60 -55.14 1.62
N ALA A 236 -4.49 -54.93 0.65
CA ALA A 236 -5.42 -53.80 0.58
C ALA A 236 -6.49 -53.77 1.68
N THR A 237 -6.85 -54.93 2.25
CA THR A 237 -7.81 -55.02 3.37
C THR A 237 -7.19 -54.43 4.62
N THR A 238 -5.92 -54.74 4.86
CA THR A 238 -5.19 -54.32 6.06
C THR A 238 -4.96 -52.81 6.09
N TRP A 239 -4.57 -52.21 4.95
CA TRP A 239 -4.42 -50.76 4.79
C TRP A 239 -5.74 -50.01 4.62
N GLY A 240 -6.77 -50.63 4.03
CA GLY A 240 -8.09 -50.01 3.83
C GLY A 240 -8.85 -49.65 5.12
N ARG A 241 -8.40 -50.15 6.28
CA ARG A 241 -8.95 -49.83 7.62
C ARG A 241 -8.58 -48.45 8.15
N TRP A 242 -7.63 -47.77 7.49
CA TRP A 242 -7.27 -46.38 7.77
C TRP A 242 -8.34 -45.44 7.18
N TRP A 243 -7.95 -44.38 6.47
CA TRP A 243 -8.88 -43.50 5.74
C TRP A 243 -9.69 -44.25 4.67
N GLY A 244 -9.07 -45.21 3.96
CA GLY A 244 -9.65 -45.91 2.81
C GLY A 244 -9.49 -45.13 1.50
N ASN A 245 -9.48 -45.83 0.37
CA ASN A 245 -9.19 -45.26 -0.96
C ASN A 245 -10.22 -44.20 -1.43
N ASP A 246 -11.42 -44.25 -0.87
CA ASP A 246 -12.44 -43.24 -1.15
C ASP A 246 -12.20 -41.92 -0.39
N TRP A 247 -11.31 -41.88 0.60
CA TRP A 247 -10.96 -40.67 1.34
C TRP A 247 -9.64 -40.05 0.87
N ILE A 248 -8.59 -40.85 0.68
CA ILE A 248 -7.24 -40.37 0.37
C ILE A 248 -6.60 -41.10 -0.81
N ARG A 249 -5.60 -40.47 -1.44
CA ARG A 249 -4.55 -41.09 -2.26
C ARG A 249 -3.32 -41.34 -1.38
N SER A 250 -2.52 -42.35 -1.71
CA SER A 250 -1.27 -42.64 -0.96
C SER A 250 -0.28 -43.57 -1.66
N GLY A 251 -0.68 -44.28 -2.72
CA GLY A 251 0.11 -45.36 -3.34
C GLY A 251 0.24 -46.64 -2.52
N LEU A 252 -0.29 -46.69 -1.28
CA LEU A 252 -0.31 -47.91 -0.48
C LEU A 252 -1.23 -48.97 -1.10
N PRO A 253 -1.02 -50.28 -0.84
CA PRO A 253 -1.88 -51.34 -1.35
C PRO A 253 -3.37 -51.07 -1.13
N GLY A 254 -4.15 -51.05 -2.21
CA GLY A 254 -5.57 -50.74 -2.20
C GLY A 254 -5.94 -49.27 -2.39
N TYR A 255 -4.96 -48.36 -2.35
CA TYR A 255 -5.14 -46.92 -2.58
C TYR A 255 -4.71 -46.54 -3.99
N ASN A 256 -5.30 -45.45 -4.49
CA ASN A 256 -4.81 -44.77 -5.68
C ASN A 256 -3.45 -44.10 -5.38
N GLU A 257 -2.59 -44.08 -6.40
CA GLU A 257 -1.43 -43.20 -6.49
C GLU A 257 -1.87 -41.74 -6.65
N GLY A 258 -0.98 -40.81 -6.29
CA GLY A 258 -1.13 -39.40 -6.68
C GLY A 258 -1.08 -39.26 -8.22
N ALA A 259 -1.95 -38.43 -8.79
CA ALA A 259 -2.01 -38.21 -10.24
C ALA A 259 -0.94 -37.22 -10.75
N GLY A 260 -0.20 -36.58 -9.83
CA GLY A 260 0.71 -35.48 -10.13
C GLY A 260 0.00 -34.14 -10.30
N GLY A 261 0.76 -33.09 -10.55
CA GLY A 261 0.25 -31.71 -10.49
C GLY A 261 0.04 -31.24 -9.06
N ASP A 262 -0.58 -30.06 -8.91
CA ASP A 262 -0.85 -29.49 -7.59
C ASP A 262 -2.07 -30.15 -6.91
N GLU A 263 -3.24 -30.19 -7.57
CA GLU A 263 -4.53 -30.58 -6.96
C GLU A 263 -4.73 -32.09 -6.67
N GLN A 264 -3.84 -32.98 -7.12
CA GLN A 264 -4.00 -34.44 -6.93
C GLN A 264 -2.67 -35.16 -6.67
N GLY A 265 -1.66 -34.42 -6.21
CA GLY A 265 -0.34 -34.94 -5.89
C GLY A 265 -0.15 -35.12 -4.39
N CYS A 266 0.35 -36.29 -3.96
CA CYS A 266 0.76 -36.51 -2.57
C CYS A 266 1.97 -35.62 -2.20
N LEU A 267 1.70 -34.40 -1.75
CA LEU A 267 2.70 -33.38 -1.43
C LEU A 267 3.70 -33.92 -0.39
N SER A 268 4.99 -34.02 -0.75
CA SER A 268 6.02 -34.63 0.12
C SER A 268 5.65 -36.03 0.63
N GLY A 269 4.87 -36.79 -0.14
CA GLY A 269 4.35 -38.11 0.24
C GLY A 269 3.22 -38.08 1.28
N LEU A 270 2.71 -36.92 1.65
CA LEU A 270 1.52 -36.80 2.51
C LEU A 270 0.31 -37.41 1.82
N PRO A 271 -0.56 -38.14 2.54
CA PRO A 271 -1.76 -38.73 1.95
C PRO A 271 -2.78 -37.65 1.59
N ASP A 272 -2.89 -37.39 0.30
CA ASP A 272 -3.75 -36.39 -0.33
C ASP A 272 -5.23 -36.75 -0.16
N PHE A 273 -6.02 -35.85 0.44
CA PHE A 273 -7.46 -35.98 0.55
C PHE A 273 -8.11 -35.77 -0.81
N ARG A 274 -9.02 -36.66 -1.16
CA ARG A 274 -9.70 -36.66 -2.46
C ARG A 274 -10.85 -35.66 -2.49
N THR A 275 -10.53 -34.38 -2.32
CA THR A 275 -11.47 -33.24 -2.25
C THR A 275 -12.17 -32.99 -3.57
N GLU A 276 -11.56 -33.37 -4.69
CA GLU A 276 -12.10 -33.20 -6.04
C GLU A 276 -13.39 -33.99 -6.28
N GLN A 277 -13.60 -35.08 -5.53
CA GLN A 277 -14.60 -36.07 -5.87
C GLN A 277 -16.00 -35.73 -5.33
N THR A 278 -17.01 -36.01 -6.15
CA THR A 278 -18.43 -35.86 -5.78
C THR A 278 -19.05 -37.12 -5.17
N LYS A 279 -18.28 -38.20 -5.03
CA LYS A 279 -18.72 -39.45 -4.41
C LYS A 279 -18.95 -39.27 -2.91
N SER A 280 -20.08 -39.75 -2.41
CA SER A 280 -20.37 -39.78 -0.97
C SER A 280 -19.64 -40.93 -0.28
N VAL A 281 -19.05 -40.65 0.88
CA VAL A 281 -18.26 -41.57 1.69
C VAL A 281 -18.84 -41.71 3.10
N SER A 282 -18.48 -42.79 3.78
CA SER A 282 -18.77 -43.01 5.20
C SER A 282 -17.61 -42.57 6.08
N ILE A 283 -17.84 -42.35 7.38
CA ILE A 283 -16.77 -42.17 8.37
C ILE A 283 -15.70 -43.29 8.25
N PRO A 284 -14.39 -42.93 8.18
CA PRO A 284 -13.28 -43.88 8.16
C PRO A 284 -13.32 -44.93 9.28
N GLN A 285 -12.84 -46.14 8.99
CA GLN A 285 -12.89 -47.24 9.96
C GLN A 285 -11.98 -46.99 11.18
N PHE A 286 -10.82 -46.34 11.00
CA PHE A 286 -9.96 -45.98 12.13
C PHE A 286 -10.62 -44.95 13.06
N LEU A 287 -11.33 -43.94 12.53
CA LEU A 287 -12.10 -42.99 13.35
C LEU A 287 -13.25 -43.69 14.11
N GLN A 288 -13.94 -44.63 13.48
CA GLN A 288 -14.94 -45.44 14.19
C GLN A 288 -14.30 -46.26 15.34
N THR A 289 -13.09 -46.78 15.13
CA THR A 289 -12.32 -47.52 16.14
C THR A 289 -11.84 -46.61 17.27
N LYS A 290 -11.36 -45.42 16.94
CA LYS A 290 -10.95 -44.35 17.87
C LYS A 290 -12.13 -43.91 18.75
N TRP A 291 -13.22 -43.46 18.15
CA TRP A 291 -14.41 -43.02 18.88
C TRP A 291 -15.05 -44.16 19.69
N GLN A 292 -14.87 -45.43 19.29
CA GLN A 292 -15.30 -46.57 20.10
C GLN A 292 -14.43 -46.74 21.37
N ARG A 293 -13.12 -46.51 21.28
CA ARG A 293 -12.20 -46.53 22.43
C ARG A 293 -12.46 -45.37 23.40
N GLU A 294 -12.83 -44.21 22.89
CA GLU A 294 -13.20 -43.02 23.68
C GLU A 294 -14.62 -43.11 24.30
N GLY A 295 -15.46 -44.03 23.83
CA GLY A 295 -16.88 -44.09 24.19
C GLY A 295 -17.76 -43.03 23.50
N THR A 296 -17.23 -42.31 22.52
CA THR A 296 -17.87 -41.23 21.77
C THR A 296 -18.56 -41.70 20.47
N LEU A 297 -18.37 -42.95 20.05
CA LEU A 297 -18.85 -43.46 18.75
C LEU A 297 -20.33 -43.18 18.49
N SER A 298 -21.22 -43.48 19.43
CA SER A 298 -22.66 -43.33 19.23
C SER A 298 -23.10 -41.87 19.06
N SER A 299 -22.48 -40.93 19.79
CA SER A 299 -22.77 -39.50 19.64
C SER A 299 -22.17 -38.95 18.34
N LYS A 300 -20.92 -39.32 18.00
CA LYS A 300 -20.26 -38.94 16.75
C LYS A 300 -20.97 -39.50 15.51
N GLN A 301 -21.43 -40.75 15.54
CA GLN A 301 -22.27 -41.34 14.48
C GLN A 301 -23.66 -40.67 14.39
N SER A 302 -24.25 -40.27 15.51
CA SER A 302 -25.52 -39.53 15.48
C SER A 302 -25.38 -38.13 14.87
N LYS A 303 -24.21 -37.48 15.03
CA LYS A 303 -23.93 -36.14 14.49
C LYS A 303 -23.40 -36.16 13.06
N TYR A 304 -22.51 -37.11 12.73
CA TYR A 304 -21.77 -37.15 11.46
C TYR A 304 -22.03 -38.40 10.61
N GLY A 305 -22.91 -39.33 11.02
CA GLY A 305 -23.12 -40.60 10.31
C GLY A 305 -23.80 -40.49 8.93
N SER A 306 -24.33 -39.31 8.58
CA SER A 306 -24.90 -39.03 7.26
C SER A 306 -23.80 -38.95 6.20
N SER A 307 -23.88 -39.84 5.21
CA SER A 307 -22.94 -39.90 4.08
C SER A 307 -22.80 -38.55 3.36
N ASN A 308 -21.55 -38.15 3.08
CA ASN A 308 -21.20 -36.84 2.52
C ASN A 308 -19.93 -36.97 1.65
N THR A 309 -19.56 -35.99 0.83
CA THR A 309 -18.27 -36.02 0.11
C THR A 309 -17.10 -35.74 1.07
N VAL A 310 -15.86 -36.04 0.66
CA VAL A 310 -14.65 -35.74 1.46
C VAL A 310 -14.61 -34.27 1.86
N THR A 311 -14.69 -33.36 0.88
CA THR A 311 -14.85 -31.91 1.08
C THR A 311 -16.04 -31.59 1.97
N GLY A 312 -17.18 -32.24 1.77
CA GLY A 312 -18.39 -32.03 2.56
C GLY A 312 -18.22 -32.35 4.05
N TYR A 313 -17.48 -33.39 4.41
CA TYR A 313 -17.14 -33.69 5.81
C TYR A 313 -16.14 -32.68 6.37
N ILE A 314 -14.98 -32.51 5.71
CA ILE A 314 -13.90 -31.65 6.22
C ILE A 314 -14.42 -30.23 6.41
N SER A 315 -15.13 -29.66 5.43
CA SER A 315 -15.72 -28.33 5.57
C SER A 315 -16.80 -28.24 6.65
N SER A 316 -17.48 -29.34 7.00
CA SER A 316 -18.47 -29.34 8.09
C SER A 316 -17.83 -29.47 9.46
N TRP A 317 -16.75 -30.25 9.60
CA TRP A 317 -15.98 -30.33 10.83
C TRP A 317 -15.24 -29.02 11.12
N LEU A 318 -14.64 -28.39 10.11
CA LEU A 318 -13.99 -27.07 10.25
C LEU A 318 -15.01 -25.97 10.60
N ALA A 319 -16.16 -25.91 9.91
CA ALA A 319 -17.20 -24.94 10.24
C ALA A 319 -17.82 -25.14 11.64
N GLU A 320 -17.74 -26.35 12.22
CA GLU A 320 -18.17 -26.58 13.61
C GLU A 320 -17.29 -25.84 14.63
N TRP A 321 -15.99 -25.65 14.36
CA TRP A 321 -15.13 -24.82 15.22
C TRP A 321 -15.59 -23.36 15.22
N VAL A 322 -15.99 -22.85 14.06
CA VAL A 322 -16.57 -21.51 13.90
C VAL A 322 -17.89 -21.39 14.66
N GLU A 323 -18.85 -22.29 14.41
CA GLU A 323 -20.20 -22.24 15.01
C GLU A 323 -20.20 -22.49 16.52
N THR A 324 -19.23 -23.27 17.03
CA THR A 324 -19.11 -23.58 18.46
C THR A 324 -18.39 -22.46 19.22
N TYR A 325 -17.21 -22.03 18.73
CA TYR A 325 -16.29 -21.22 19.54
C TYR A 325 -16.27 -19.74 19.17
N GLY A 326 -16.64 -19.36 17.94
CA GLY A 326 -16.58 -17.97 17.45
C GLY A 326 -15.31 -17.64 16.67
N VAL A 327 -14.68 -18.61 16.02
CA VAL A 327 -13.45 -18.39 15.24
C VAL A 327 -13.74 -17.45 14.07
N ASP A 328 -13.01 -16.34 13.98
CA ASP A 328 -13.29 -15.24 13.04
C ASP A 328 -12.76 -15.49 11.62
N GLY A 329 -11.74 -16.34 11.47
CA GLY A 329 -11.20 -16.66 10.16
C GLY A 329 -10.30 -17.89 10.08
N PHE A 330 -9.89 -18.24 8.86
CA PHE A 330 -8.92 -19.29 8.57
C PHE A 330 -7.74 -18.83 7.72
N ARG A 331 -6.54 -19.34 8.03
CA ARG A 331 -5.45 -19.47 7.06
C ARG A 331 -5.55 -20.86 6.46
N CYS A 332 -5.76 -20.93 5.14
CA CYS A 332 -5.88 -22.18 4.40
C CYS A 332 -4.49 -22.62 3.94
N ASP A 333 -3.99 -23.69 4.56
CA ASP A 333 -2.76 -24.38 4.20
C ASP A 333 -2.79 -24.87 2.75
N THR A 334 -1.63 -24.80 2.08
CA THR A 334 -1.39 -25.42 0.77
C THR A 334 -2.51 -25.17 -0.26
N ALA A 335 -3.08 -23.95 -0.29
CA ALA A 335 -4.30 -23.58 -1.01
C ALA A 335 -4.31 -23.92 -2.52
N LYS A 336 -3.15 -24.03 -3.16
CA LYS A 336 -3.02 -24.45 -4.57
C LYS A 336 -3.23 -25.95 -4.82
N HIS A 337 -3.22 -26.77 -3.77
CA HIS A 337 -3.38 -28.22 -3.80
C HIS A 337 -4.83 -28.68 -3.58
N VAL A 338 -5.79 -27.75 -3.48
CA VAL A 338 -7.21 -28.04 -3.27
C VAL A 338 -8.04 -27.17 -4.20
N GLU A 339 -9.12 -27.72 -4.76
CA GLU A 339 -9.93 -27.02 -5.75
C GLU A 339 -10.60 -25.77 -5.15
N LYS A 340 -10.68 -24.70 -5.93
CA LYS A 340 -11.38 -23.47 -5.54
C LYS A 340 -12.86 -23.71 -5.19
N ALA A 341 -13.52 -24.67 -5.84
CA ALA A 341 -14.89 -25.07 -5.47
C ALA A 341 -14.98 -25.70 -4.06
N SER A 342 -13.94 -26.42 -3.64
CA SER A 342 -13.80 -26.98 -2.29
C SER A 342 -13.59 -25.86 -1.26
N TRP A 343 -12.71 -24.88 -1.57
CA TRP A 343 -12.54 -23.66 -0.76
C TRP A 343 -13.82 -22.83 -0.63
N LYS A 344 -14.57 -22.66 -1.73
CA LYS A 344 -15.85 -21.93 -1.71
C LYS A 344 -16.91 -22.60 -0.86
N THR A 345 -16.89 -23.94 -0.85
CA THR A 345 -17.77 -24.76 -0.01
C THR A 345 -17.45 -24.54 1.48
N LEU A 346 -16.15 -24.46 1.84
CA LEU A 346 -15.71 -24.11 3.19
C LEU A 346 -16.17 -22.69 3.57
N LYS A 347 -15.78 -21.67 2.80
CA LYS A 347 -16.14 -20.26 3.02
C LYS A 347 -17.64 -20.06 3.27
N THR A 348 -18.49 -20.66 2.43
CA THR A 348 -19.96 -20.55 2.53
C THR A 348 -20.49 -21.13 3.85
N LYS A 349 -19.91 -22.26 4.30
CA LYS A 349 -20.25 -22.88 5.59
C LYS A 349 -19.78 -22.01 6.76
N CYS A 350 -18.55 -21.50 6.72
CA CYS A 350 -17.98 -20.72 7.82
C CYS A 350 -18.65 -19.35 8.00
N VAL A 351 -19.03 -18.67 6.91
CA VAL A 351 -19.85 -17.44 6.98
C VAL A 351 -21.17 -17.72 7.70
N THR A 352 -21.88 -18.80 7.32
CA THR A 352 -23.13 -19.21 7.99
C THR A 352 -22.89 -19.57 9.46
N ALA A 353 -21.80 -20.27 9.75
CA ALA A 353 -21.42 -20.70 11.09
C ALA A 353 -21.12 -19.52 12.04
N LEU A 354 -20.40 -18.49 11.57
CA LEU A 354 -20.08 -17.32 12.38
C LEU A 354 -21.35 -16.49 12.65
N GLN A 355 -22.20 -16.30 11.64
CA GLN A 355 -23.51 -15.66 11.78
C GLN A 355 -24.40 -16.40 12.80
N ASN A 356 -24.39 -17.74 12.78
CA ASN A 356 -25.08 -18.55 13.80
C ASN A 356 -24.46 -18.39 15.19
N TRP A 357 -23.13 -18.38 15.31
CA TRP A 357 -22.44 -18.18 16.59
C TRP A 357 -22.79 -16.82 17.21
N ARG A 358 -22.65 -15.72 16.46
CA ARG A 358 -22.99 -14.35 16.94
C ARG A 358 -24.44 -14.27 17.41
N LYS A 359 -25.37 -14.77 16.59
CA LYS A 359 -26.81 -14.83 16.91
C LYS A 359 -27.13 -15.65 18.17
N ASN A 360 -26.40 -16.72 18.43
CA ASN A 360 -26.62 -17.60 19.59
C ASN A 360 -25.89 -17.10 20.85
N ASN A 361 -24.92 -16.19 20.71
CA ASN A 361 -24.10 -15.66 21.80
C ASN A 361 -24.18 -14.11 21.91
N PRO A 362 -25.37 -13.47 21.89
CA PRO A 362 -25.52 -12.01 21.77
C PRO A 362 -25.04 -11.18 22.98
N SER A 363 -24.39 -11.82 23.95
CA SER A 363 -23.78 -11.19 25.13
C SER A 363 -22.30 -11.56 25.30
N LYS A 364 -21.67 -12.17 24.29
CA LYS A 364 -20.22 -12.35 24.22
C LYS A 364 -19.61 -11.18 23.46
N ASP A 365 -18.39 -10.83 23.83
CA ASP A 365 -17.58 -9.91 23.05
C ASP A 365 -17.39 -10.47 21.62
N GLY A 366 -17.39 -9.61 20.61
CA GLY A 366 -17.32 -9.99 19.19
C GLY A 366 -18.60 -10.57 18.58
N ALA A 367 -19.69 -10.68 19.35
CA ALA A 367 -21.01 -11.03 18.83
C ALA A 367 -21.71 -9.87 18.09
N ASP A 368 -21.26 -8.63 18.32
CA ASP A 368 -21.72 -7.39 17.70
C ASP A 368 -20.79 -6.86 16.59
N TRP A 369 -19.74 -7.62 16.25
CA TRP A 369 -18.92 -7.37 15.06
C TRP A 369 -19.72 -7.65 13.77
N ASP A 370 -19.52 -6.80 12.77
CA ASP A 370 -20.28 -6.80 11.51
C ASP A 370 -19.51 -7.49 10.35
N GLU A 371 -18.22 -7.79 10.57
CA GLU A 371 -17.35 -8.40 9.56
C GLU A 371 -17.72 -9.87 9.31
N ASP A 372 -17.86 -10.26 8.04
CA ASP A 372 -18.04 -11.67 7.66
C ASP A 372 -16.78 -12.51 7.97
N PHE A 373 -16.97 -13.82 8.13
CA PHE A 373 -15.90 -14.79 8.39
C PHE A 373 -14.77 -14.68 7.35
N TRP A 374 -13.53 -14.49 7.78
CA TRP A 374 -12.39 -14.16 6.92
C TRP A 374 -11.56 -15.39 6.50
N MET A 375 -11.03 -15.38 5.29
CA MET A 375 -10.24 -16.50 4.76
C MET A 375 -9.04 -16.00 3.95
N THR A 376 -7.83 -16.39 4.36
CA THR A 376 -6.58 -16.13 3.64
C THR A 376 -5.93 -17.42 3.13
N GLY A 377 -5.45 -17.41 1.88
CA GLY A 377 -4.89 -18.60 1.24
C GLY A 377 -3.37 -18.59 1.16
N GLU A 378 -2.75 -19.71 1.52
CA GLU A 378 -1.35 -19.96 1.17
C GLU A 378 -1.23 -20.57 -0.23
N CYS A 379 -0.96 -19.74 -1.24
CA CYS A 379 -0.56 -20.22 -2.56
C CYS A 379 0.93 -19.95 -2.77
N TRP A 380 1.80 -20.96 -2.62
CA TRP A 380 3.25 -20.77 -2.71
C TRP A 380 3.67 -20.04 -3.99
N GLY A 381 4.36 -18.91 -3.85
CA GLY A 381 4.78 -18.06 -4.96
C GLY A 381 3.75 -17.05 -5.46
N TYR A 382 2.56 -16.97 -4.85
CA TYR A 382 1.60 -15.89 -5.08
C TYR A 382 2.15 -14.57 -4.54
N VAL A 383 2.12 -13.51 -5.34
CA VAL A 383 2.65 -12.19 -4.96
C VAL A 383 1.52 -11.20 -4.73
N GLU A 384 0.66 -11.01 -5.73
CA GLU A 384 -0.45 -10.05 -5.73
C GLU A 384 -1.41 -10.34 -6.90
N GLY A 385 -2.53 -9.61 -6.98
CA GLY A 385 -3.52 -9.67 -8.06
C GLY A 385 -4.83 -10.35 -7.66
N TYR A 386 -5.95 -9.64 -7.86
CA TYR A 386 -7.29 -10.19 -7.63
C TYR A 386 -7.66 -11.22 -8.71
N GLY A 387 -7.50 -12.50 -8.36
CA GLY A 387 -7.71 -13.62 -9.27
C GLY A 387 -8.75 -14.63 -8.78
N SER A 388 -8.75 -15.82 -9.39
CA SER A 388 -9.75 -16.88 -9.15
C SER A 388 -9.82 -17.42 -7.71
N TYR A 389 -8.82 -17.19 -6.87
CA TYR A 389 -8.95 -17.48 -5.43
C TYR A 389 -10.03 -16.60 -4.77
N TYR A 390 -10.14 -15.33 -5.12
CA TYR A 390 -11.16 -14.43 -4.58
C TYR A 390 -12.53 -14.72 -5.19
N THR A 391 -12.62 -14.77 -6.52
CA THR A 391 -13.91 -14.95 -7.20
C THR A 391 -14.48 -16.35 -7.00
N ASP A 392 -13.68 -17.37 -7.32
CA ASP A 392 -14.14 -18.76 -7.43
C ASP A 392 -13.92 -19.51 -6.11
N GLY A 393 -12.80 -19.23 -5.44
CA GLY A 393 -12.47 -19.78 -4.11
C GLY A 393 -13.18 -19.09 -2.95
N GLY A 394 -13.59 -17.82 -3.11
CA GLY A 394 -14.20 -17.04 -2.04
C GLY A 394 -13.23 -16.62 -0.93
N PHE A 395 -11.92 -16.59 -1.21
CA PHE A 395 -10.93 -15.98 -0.33
C PHE A 395 -11.14 -14.46 -0.24
N ASP A 396 -10.92 -13.89 0.94
CA ASP A 396 -10.93 -12.43 1.15
C ASP A 396 -9.51 -11.88 1.03
N SER A 397 -8.50 -12.71 1.34
CA SER A 397 -7.08 -12.37 1.33
C SER A 397 -6.24 -13.52 0.76
N MET A 398 -5.00 -13.23 0.40
CA MET A 398 -3.98 -14.23 0.09
C MET A 398 -2.64 -13.81 0.71
N ILE A 399 -1.83 -14.79 1.12
CA ILE A 399 -0.48 -14.54 1.64
C ILE A 399 0.42 -14.05 0.49
N SER A 400 1.05 -12.89 0.66
CA SER A 400 1.97 -12.31 -0.31
C SER A 400 3.40 -12.78 -0.08
N PHE A 401 3.93 -13.59 -1.00
CA PHE A 401 5.33 -14.03 -1.02
C PHE A 401 6.31 -12.96 -1.57
N LYS A 402 5.91 -11.69 -1.57
CA LYS A 402 6.69 -10.56 -2.11
C LYS A 402 8.02 -10.34 -1.41
N TYR A 403 8.06 -10.49 -0.08
CA TYR A 403 9.26 -10.29 0.75
C TYR A 403 9.86 -11.61 1.27
N LYS A 404 9.64 -12.69 0.52
CA LYS A 404 10.19 -14.01 0.83
C LYS A 404 11.72 -14.02 0.93
N ASN A 405 12.26 -15.13 1.42
CA ASN A 405 13.66 -15.31 1.81
C ASN A 405 14.13 -14.33 2.91
N GLY A 406 13.20 -13.71 3.66
CA GLY A 406 13.51 -12.72 4.70
C GLY A 406 14.15 -11.44 4.15
N SER A 407 13.80 -11.05 2.92
CA SER A 407 14.30 -9.82 2.27
C SER A 407 13.83 -8.55 2.97
N GLY A 408 12.64 -8.60 3.61
CA GLY A 408 12.05 -7.49 4.34
C GLY A 408 11.52 -6.37 3.44
N VAL A 409 10.88 -5.37 4.04
CA VAL A 409 10.46 -4.17 3.31
C VAL A 409 11.72 -3.41 2.83
N PRO A 410 11.74 -2.88 1.58
CA PRO A 410 12.92 -2.23 1.01
C PRO A 410 13.39 -1.02 1.83
N GLY A 411 14.68 -0.69 1.69
CA GLY A 411 15.29 0.48 2.31
C GLY A 411 14.70 1.82 1.84
N ILE A 412 15.01 2.89 2.58
CA ILE A 412 14.50 4.26 2.42
C ILE A 412 14.54 4.78 0.97
N GLY A 413 15.55 4.40 0.18
CA GLY A 413 15.68 4.81 -1.22
C GLY A 413 14.64 4.19 -2.18
N SER A 414 13.86 3.19 -1.74
CA SER A 414 12.87 2.47 -2.56
C SER A 414 11.55 2.19 -1.85
N ILE A 415 11.45 2.45 -0.54
CA ILE A 415 10.23 2.21 0.26
C ILE A 415 9.00 2.95 -0.31
N ASP A 416 9.21 4.14 -0.86
CA ASP A 416 8.17 4.98 -1.46
C ASP A 416 7.41 4.26 -2.58
N GLY A 417 8.12 3.65 -3.52
CA GLY A 417 7.50 2.87 -4.59
C GLY A 417 6.76 1.63 -4.07
N ALA A 418 7.28 0.99 -3.01
CA ALA A 418 6.62 -0.16 -2.39
C ALA A 418 5.31 0.24 -1.68
N TYR A 419 5.33 1.36 -0.94
CA TYR A 419 4.17 1.91 -0.23
C TYR A 419 3.11 2.50 -1.17
N SER A 420 3.51 3.24 -2.21
CA SER A 420 2.61 3.74 -3.25
C SER A 420 1.90 2.59 -3.93
N HIS A 421 2.65 1.59 -4.40
CA HIS A 421 2.11 0.42 -5.09
C HIS A 421 1.15 -0.38 -4.21
N ALA A 422 1.51 -0.67 -2.95
CA ALA A 422 0.66 -1.41 -2.03
C ALA A 422 -0.68 -0.68 -1.79
N ALA A 423 -0.61 0.63 -1.49
CA ALA A 423 -1.78 1.46 -1.25
C ALA A 423 -2.57 1.89 -2.50
N SER A 424 -2.05 1.66 -3.72
CA SER A 424 -2.82 1.81 -4.95
C SER A 424 -3.35 0.49 -5.49
N SER A 425 -2.86 -0.66 -5.00
CA SER A 425 -3.21 -2.00 -5.54
C SER A 425 -4.16 -2.76 -4.64
N TYR A 426 -3.81 -2.96 -3.37
CA TYR A 426 -4.66 -3.67 -2.40
C TYR A 426 -5.85 -2.77 -2.07
N ASN A 427 -5.50 -1.51 -1.90
CA ASN A 427 -6.33 -0.38 -1.51
C ASN A 427 -7.02 0.33 -2.71
N SER A 428 -7.39 -0.40 -3.78
CA SER A 428 -8.21 0.18 -4.88
C SER A 428 -9.42 -0.66 -5.29
N GLN A 429 -9.58 -1.86 -4.71
CA GLN A 429 -10.62 -2.80 -5.10
C GLN A 429 -11.44 -3.29 -3.89
N ALA A 430 -12.76 -3.50 -4.08
CA ALA A 430 -13.61 -4.16 -3.09
C ALA A 430 -13.14 -5.58 -2.83
N ASN A 431 -13.24 -6.03 -1.59
CA ASN A 431 -13.02 -7.42 -1.20
C ASN A 431 -11.66 -7.96 -1.68
N TYR A 432 -10.66 -7.08 -1.82
CA TYR A 432 -9.30 -7.44 -2.16
C TYR A 432 -8.36 -7.02 -1.03
N ASN A 433 -7.79 -8.00 -0.36
CA ASN A 433 -6.85 -7.82 0.72
C ASN A 433 -5.60 -8.68 0.43
N LEU A 434 -4.42 -8.24 0.86
CA LEU A 434 -3.24 -9.11 0.93
C LEU A 434 -2.70 -9.16 2.36
N LEU A 435 -2.25 -10.34 2.76
CA LEU A 435 -1.51 -10.52 4.00
C LEU A 435 -0.01 -10.54 3.70
N THR A 436 0.69 -9.46 4.03
CA THR A 436 2.14 -9.32 3.81
C THR A 436 2.92 -9.85 4.99
N TYR A 437 3.94 -10.68 4.76
CA TYR A 437 4.87 -11.16 5.79
C TYR A 437 6.34 -10.82 5.44
N ILE A 438 7.22 -10.80 6.45
CA ILE A 438 8.68 -10.73 6.26
C ILE A 438 9.43 -11.93 6.83
N SER A 439 8.84 -12.63 7.81
CA SER A 439 9.31 -13.92 8.33
C SER A 439 8.17 -14.94 8.34
N SER A 440 8.50 -16.23 8.23
CA SER A 440 7.51 -17.31 8.39
C SER A 440 8.14 -18.57 8.98
N HIS A 441 7.30 -19.59 9.18
CA HIS A 441 7.69 -20.88 9.72
C HIS A 441 8.32 -21.85 8.69
N ASP A 442 8.27 -21.48 7.40
CA ASP A 442 8.64 -22.31 6.23
C ASP A 442 9.58 -21.63 5.23
N ASP A 443 9.86 -20.33 5.39
CA ASP A 443 10.67 -19.55 4.46
C ASP A 443 11.97 -19.09 5.13
N ASN A 444 11.93 -18.00 5.91
CA ASN A 444 13.09 -17.48 6.63
C ASN A 444 12.67 -16.64 7.85
N LEU A 445 13.65 -16.28 8.70
CA LEU A 445 13.55 -15.20 9.68
C LEU A 445 14.24 -13.94 9.14
N ALA A 446 13.51 -12.85 8.93
CA ALA A 446 14.10 -11.55 8.62
C ALA A 446 14.83 -11.00 9.86
N ARG A 447 16.17 -11.03 9.87
CA ARG A 447 17.00 -10.68 11.05
C ARG A 447 18.08 -9.61 10.77
N ASN A 448 17.95 -8.89 9.66
CA ASN A 448 18.97 -7.91 9.22
C ASN A 448 18.94 -6.62 10.05
N ASP A 449 17.82 -5.88 10.01
CA ASP A 449 17.62 -4.65 10.79
C ASP A 449 16.18 -4.61 11.30
N LEU A 450 15.98 -5.19 12.49
CA LEU A 450 14.67 -5.27 13.13
C LEU A 450 14.16 -3.92 13.65
N MET A 451 15.03 -2.92 13.82
CA MET A 451 14.61 -1.56 14.17
C MET A 451 13.99 -0.88 12.95
N TYR A 452 14.67 -0.95 11.81
CA TYR A 452 14.13 -0.47 10.55
C TYR A 452 12.85 -1.21 10.14
N GLN A 453 12.84 -2.55 10.18
CA GLN A 453 11.66 -3.34 9.84
C GLN A 453 10.49 -3.09 10.80
N GLY A 454 10.74 -2.87 12.10
CA GLY A 454 9.69 -2.49 13.05
C GLY A 454 8.96 -1.19 12.67
N SER A 455 9.59 -0.30 11.91
CA SER A 455 8.90 0.84 11.28
C SER A 455 8.36 0.49 9.88
N ALA A 456 9.22 -0.02 8.99
CA ALA A 456 8.93 -0.17 7.57
C ALA A 456 7.88 -1.26 7.27
N PHE A 457 7.87 -2.35 8.04
CA PHE A 457 6.90 -3.44 7.92
C PHE A 457 5.59 -3.13 8.64
N LEU A 458 5.64 -2.65 9.88
CA LEU A 458 4.40 -2.33 10.60
C LEU A 458 3.62 -1.21 9.91
N LEU A 459 4.27 -0.23 9.28
CA LEU A 459 3.61 0.84 8.52
C LEU A 459 3.30 0.47 7.03
N TYR A 460 3.38 -0.80 6.64
CA TYR A 460 3.15 -1.26 5.26
C TYR A 460 1.64 -1.39 4.93
N PRO A 461 1.13 -0.91 3.77
CA PRO A 461 -0.30 -0.99 3.43
C PRO A 461 -0.85 -2.40 3.24
N GLY A 462 -2.16 -2.56 3.46
CA GLY A 462 -2.83 -3.86 3.54
C GLY A 462 -2.57 -4.57 4.87
N GLY A 463 -3.11 -5.78 5.03
CA GLY A 463 -2.90 -6.60 6.22
C GLY A 463 -1.45 -7.07 6.37
N ILE A 464 -0.97 -7.20 7.61
CA ILE A 464 0.39 -7.67 7.91
C ILE A 464 0.37 -8.91 8.81
N GLN A 465 1.35 -9.78 8.62
CA GLN A 465 1.61 -10.97 9.44
C GLN A 465 2.96 -10.86 10.16
N ILE A 466 2.91 -10.53 11.46
CA ILE A 466 4.05 -10.63 12.38
C ILE A 466 4.25 -12.11 12.70
N TYR A 467 5.43 -12.68 12.47
CA TYR A 467 5.73 -14.04 12.92
C TYR A 467 6.39 -13.97 14.31
N TYR A 468 5.94 -14.81 15.24
CA TYR A 468 6.34 -14.70 16.65
C TYR A 468 7.86 -14.57 16.82
N GLY A 469 8.27 -13.50 17.51
CA GLY A 469 9.67 -13.21 17.78
C GLY A 469 10.40 -12.37 16.72
N ASP A 470 9.72 -11.85 15.70
CA ASP A 470 10.23 -10.74 14.88
C ASP A 470 10.45 -9.48 15.74
N GLU A 471 9.50 -9.21 16.63
CA GLU A 471 9.50 -8.11 17.60
C GLU A 471 10.57 -8.21 18.69
N SER A 472 11.14 -9.39 18.91
CA SER A 472 12.07 -9.68 20.03
C SER A 472 13.37 -10.33 19.59
N ASN A 473 13.68 -10.33 18.29
CA ASN A 473 14.89 -10.93 17.72
C ASN A 473 15.08 -12.42 18.09
N ARG A 474 13.99 -13.21 18.03
CA ARG A 474 14.04 -14.65 18.33
C ARG A 474 15.03 -15.36 17.39
N PRO A 475 16.00 -16.13 17.92
CA PRO A 475 17.03 -16.80 17.14
C PRO A 475 16.50 -18.07 16.45
N LEU A 476 17.28 -18.64 15.53
CA LEU A 476 17.03 -19.99 14.99
C LEU A 476 17.18 -21.08 16.07
N VAL A 477 16.62 -22.26 15.83
CA VAL A 477 16.87 -23.45 16.67
C VAL A 477 18.35 -23.80 16.68
N SER A 478 18.93 -23.87 17.88
CA SER A 478 20.34 -24.18 18.05
C SER A 478 20.68 -25.58 17.54
N GLY A 479 21.78 -25.70 16.79
CA GLY A 479 22.26 -26.99 16.28
C GLY A 479 21.59 -27.48 14.98
N ILE A 480 20.51 -26.84 14.51
CA ILE A 480 19.96 -27.11 13.16
C ILE A 480 20.48 -26.06 12.17
N PRO A 481 21.21 -26.46 11.10
CA PRO A 481 21.51 -25.58 9.98
C PRO A 481 20.24 -25.13 9.27
N PHE A 482 20.17 -23.86 8.87
CA PHE A 482 19.16 -23.42 7.91
C PHE A 482 19.57 -23.87 6.50
N ASP A 483 18.69 -24.62 5.83
CA ASP A 483 18.93 -25.24 4.53
C ASP A 483 18.71 -24.31 3.33
N GLY A 484 18.30 -23.06 3.58
CA GLY A 484 18.09 -22.04 2.55
C GLY A 484 16.71 -22.08 1.88
N GLY A 485 15.80 -22.95 2.32
CA GLY A 485 14.43 -23.02 1.79
C GLY A 485 13.39 -23.54 2.77
N GLY A 486 13.69 -23.50 4.08
CA GLY A 486 12.83 -24.06 5.13
C GLY A 486 12.48 -25.53 4.92
N GLY A 487 13.32 -26.29 4.19
CA GLY A 487 13.00 -27.63 3.66
C GLY A 487 12.77 -28.70 4.72
N SER A 488 13.17 -28.44 5.97
CA SER A 488 12.72 -29.19 7.16
C SER A 488 11.94 -28.35 8.16
N GLY A 489 11.82 -27.03 7.98
CA GLY A 489 11.08 -26.08 8.83
C GLY A 489 11.64 -25.82 10.24
N HIS A 490 12.21 -26.84 10.89
CA HIS A 490 12.57 -26.80 12.32
C HIS A 490 13.48 -25.63 12.72
N ALA A 491 14.43 -25.23 11.86
CA ALA A 491 15.35 -24.11 12.14
C ALA A 491 14.63 -22.81 12.52
N LEU A 492 13.46 -22.55 11.92
CA LEU A 492 12.70 -21.30 12.04
C LEU A 492 11.75 -21.28 13.26
N ARG A 493 11.70 -22.38 14.03
CA ARG A 493 10.61 -22.73 14.96
C ARG A 493 11.08 -22.92 16.41
N SER A 494 12.10 -22.17 16.83
CA SER A 494 12.57 -22.09 18.22
C SER A 494 11.53 -21.48 19.16
N ASP A 495 11.63 -21.77 20.45
CA ASP A 495 10.68 -21.28 21.46
C ASP A 495 10.70 -19.75 21.61
N MET A 496 9.56 -19.19 22.02
CA MET A 496 9.40 -17.75 22.16
C MET A 496 10.25 -17.14 23.28
N ASN A 497 10.97 -16.06 22.98
CA ASN A 497 11.87 -15.37 23.90
C ASN A 497 11.21 -14.16 24.59
N PHE A 498 10.14 -14.38 25.35
CA PHE A 498 9.31 -13.31 25.99
C PHE A 498 10.05 -12.25 26.81
N ASN A 499 11.26 -12.55 27.31
CA ASN A 499 12.04 -11.63 28.15
C ASN A 499 13.36 -11.27 27.44
N PRO A 500 13.32 -10.53 26.31
CA PRO A 500 14.54 -10.08 25.63
C PRO A 500 15.29 -9.08 26.51
N SER A 501 16.59 -8.88 26.23
CA SER A 501 17.45 -7.99 27.03
C SER A 501 18.38 -7.17 26.15
N GLY A 502 18.93 -6.07 26.68
CA GLY A 502 19.82 -5.18 25.93
C GLY A 502 19.13 -4.62 24.69
N ASN A 503 19.75 -4.80 23.52
CA ASN A 503 19.23 -4.32 22.24
C ASN A 503 17.89 -4.97 21.87
N ASP A 504 17.68 -6.25 22.19
CA ASP A 504 16.45 -6.97 21.83
C ASP A 504 15.23 -6.44 22.60
N ALA A 505 15.45 -5.94 23.83
CA ALA A 505 14.41 -5.24 24.60
C ALA A 505 14.06 -3.86 23.99
N ALA A 506 15.03 -3.19 23.36
CA ALA A 506 14.79 -1.95 22.63
C ALA A 506 14.05 -2.20 21.30
N ILE A 507 14.31 -3.33 20.63
CA ILE A 507 13.54 -3.78 19.46
C ILE A 507 12.09 -4.03 19.88
N LEU A 508 11.83 -4.79 20.96
CA LEU A 508 10.47 -5.05 21.45
C LEU A 508 9.74 -3.74 21.78
N ALA A 509 10.37 -2.84 22.53
CA ALA A 509 9.78 -1.54 22.85
C ALA A 509 9.53 -0.65 21.62
N HIS A 510 10.27 -0.83 20.52
CA HIS A 510 10.04 -0.16 19.26
C HIS A 510 8.82 -0.72 18.52
N TRP A 511 8.78 -2.05 18.33
CA TRP A 511 7.67 -2.75 17.67
C TRP A 511 6.34 -2.50 18.40
N GLN A 512 6.35 -2.51 19.73
CA GLN A 512 5.19 -2.17 20.55
C GLN A 512 4.63 -0.76 20.27
N LYS A 513 5.50 0.24 20.06
CA LYS A 513 5.06 1.62 19.76
C LYS A 513 4.45 1.75 18.37
N VAL A 514 5.13 1.22 17.35
CA VAL A 514 4.65 1.34 15.97
C VAL A 514 3.41 0.46 15.74
N GLY A 515 3.36 -0.73 16.35
CA GLY A 515 2.21 -1.64 16.28
C GLY A 515 0.96 -1.06 16.93
N LYS A 516 1.08 -0.43 18.11
CA LYS A 516 -0.02 0.34 18.73
C LYS A 516 -0.49 1.52 17.87
N PHE A 517 0.44 2.28 17.30
CA PHE A 517 0.08 3.37 16.40
C PHE A 517 -0.74 2.86 15.21
N ARG A 518 -0.33 1.76 14.59
CA ARG A 518 -1.10 1.11 13.54
C ARG A 518 -2.46 0.59 14.01
N HIS A 519 -2.54 -0.02 15.18
CA HIS A 519 -3.79 -0.49 15.77
C HIS A 519 -4.82 0.66 15.88
N ASN A 520 -4.37 1.81 16.38
CA ASN A 520 -5.20 3.00 16.57
C ASN A 520 -5.58 3.72 15.26
N HIS A 521 -4.92 3.41 14.15
CA HIS A 521 -5.04 4.17 12.90
C HIS A 521 -5.28 3.26 11.69
N VAL A 522 -6.55 3.08 11.33
CA VAL A 522 -6.98 2.34 10.13
C VAL A 522 -6.34 2.88 8.85
N ALA A 523 -5.98 4.17 8.81
CA ALA A 523 -5.26 4.78 7.69
C ALA A 523 -3.86 4.19 7.46
N VAL A 524 -3.22 3.52 8.43
CA VAL A 524 -1.88 2.95 8.22
C VAL A 524 -1.90 1.83 7.17
N GLY A 525 -2.75 0.82 7.36
CA GLY A 525 -2.93 -0.28 6.40
C GLY A 525 -3.91 0.07 5.29
N ALA A 526 -5.06 0.65 5.64
CA ALA A 526 -6.15 0.91 4.71
C ALA A 526 -6.14 2.34 4.15
N GLY A 527 -5.25 3.25 4.51
CA GLY A 527 -5.26 4.61 3.96
C GLY A 527 -4.68 4.71 2.54
N ASP A 528 -5.05 5.78 1.84
CA ASP A 528 -4.39 6.20 0.61
C ASP A 528 -2.98 6.73 0.93
N HIS A 529 -2.06 6.69 -0.03
CA HIS A 529 -0.67 7.14 0.18
C HIS A 529 -0.40 8.51 -0.42
N GLN A 530 0.33 9.36 0.29
CA GLN A 530 1.09 10.46 -0.30
C GLN A 530 2.47 10.56 0.36
N LYS A 531 3.52 10.78 -0.44
CA LYS A 531 4.82 11.20 0.09
C LYS A 531 4.74 12.66 0.52
N VAL A 532 5.30 13.00 1.67
CA VAL A 532 5.38 14.40 2.14
C VAL A 532 6.83 14.84 2.33
N SER A 533 7.06 16.15 2.36
CA SER A 533 8.40 16.70 2.54
C SER A 533 8.85 16.59 4.00
N SER A 534 10.11 16.22 4.24
CA SER A 534 10.75 16.38 5.55
C SER A 534 12.20 16.84 5.41
N SER A 535 12.78 17.36 6.49
CA SER A 535 14.19 17.75 6.52
C SER A 535 15.15 16.57 6.73
N SER A 536 14.64 15.37 7.05
CA SER A 536 15.43 14.17 7.33
C SER A 536 14.54 12.91 7.37
N GLY A 537 15.05 11.78 6.89
CA GLY A 537 14.30 10.54 6.75
C GLY A 537 13.37 10.52 5.52
N TYR A 538 12.58 9.45 5.39
CA TYR A 538 11.45 9.37 4.46
C TYR A 538 10.16 9.66 5.20
N ALA A 539 9.37 10.61 4.71
CA ALA A 539 8.10 11.01 5.30
C ALA A 539 6.93 10.78 4.34
N PHE A 540 5.78 10.39 4.89
CA PHE A 540 4.55 10.15 4.14
C PHE A 540 3.33 10.43 5.01
N SER A 541 2.20 10.75 4.37
CA SER A 541 0.88 10.78 4.98
C SER A 541 0.05 9.57 4.56
N ARG A 542 -0.90 9.18 5.41
CA ARG A 542 -2.05 8.37 5.01
C ARG A 542 -3.34 9.07 5.41
N THR A 543 -4.36 8.91 4.58
CA THR A 543 -5.73 9.32 4.90
C THR A 543 -6.70 8.20 4.55
N TYR A 544 -7.66 7.94 5.45
CA TYR A 544 -8.77 7.02 5.25
C TYR A 544 -10.08 7.79 5.45
N ASP A 545 -11.04 7.56 4.56
CA ASP A 545 -12.37 8.16 4.59
C ASP A 545 -13.31 7.26 3.77
N ASP A 546 -14.18 6.50 4.45
CA ASP A 546 -15.27 5.74 3.81
C ASP A 546 -16.63 6.44 3.96
N GLY A 547 -16.64 7.67 4.49
CA GLY A 547 -17.82 8.43 4.91
C GLY A 547 -18.35 8.09 6.30
N MET A 548 -17.94 6.97 6.90
CA MET A 548 -18.37 6.52 8.23
C MET A 548 -17.29 6.71 9.29
N THR A 549 -16.06 6.37 8.95
CA THR A 549 -14.84 6.51 9.75
C THR A 549 -13.82 7.33 8.95
N THR A 550 -13.19 8.30 9.62
CA THR A 550 -12.15 9.15 9.02
C THR A 550 -10.90 9.14 9.88
N ASP A 551 -9.76 8.85 9.26
CA ASP A 551 -8.48 8.76 9.95
C ASP A 551 -7.36 9.37 9.10
N GLY A 552 -6.32 9.87 9.75
CA GLY A 552 -5.24 10.61 9.11
C GLY A 552 -3.97 10.60 9.95
N ILE A 553 -2.86 10.17 9.36
CA ILE A 553 -1.56 10.07 10.02
C ILE A 553 -0.45 10.61 9.12
N ILE A 554 0.66 11.04 9.74
CA ILE A 554 1.93 11.29 9.04
C ILE A 554 3.03 10.56 9.78
N ALA A 555 3.90 9.85 9.07
CA ALA A 555 5.01 9.14 9.69
C ALA A 555 6.34 9.45 8.99
N VAL A 556 7.43 9.39 9.76
CA VAL A 556 8.81 9.49 9.29
C VAL A 556 9.56 8.21 9.65
N ILE A 557 10.32 7.67 8.70
CA ILE A 557 11.20 6.52 8.88
C ILE A 557 12.64 6.94 8.56
N GLY A 558 13.57 6.62 9.46
CA GLY A 558 15.00 6.97 9.33
C GLY A 558 15.31 8.46 9.45
N GLY A 559 14.45 9.23 10.12
CA GLY A 559 14.74 10.60 10.51
C GLY A 559 15.92 10.70 11.49
N SER A 560 16.58 11.85 11.53
CA SER A 560 17.71 12.08 12.44
C SER A 560 17.77 13.54 12.91
N GLY A 561 18.08 13.74 14.20
CA GLY A 561 18.14 15.07 14.81
C GLY A 561 16.77 15.75 14.86
N SER A 562 16.75 17.07 14.67
CA SER A 562 15.51 17.84 14.54
C SER A 562 14.94 17.66 13.14
N VAL A 563 13.76 17.05 13.04
CA VAL A 563 13.06 16.79 11.78
C VAL A 563 11.87 17.72 11.68
N SER A 564 11.91 18.62 10.71
CA SER A 564 10.75 19.42 10.28
C SER A 564 10.03 18.64 9.19
N VAL A 565 8.74 18.39 9.39
CA VAL A 565 7.88 17.57 8.52
C VAL A 565 6.75 18.45 8.02
N ASP A 566 6.47 18.33 6.73
CA ASP A 566 5.30 18.90 6.09
C ASP A 566 4.05 18.13 6.51
N VAL A 567 3.07 18.85 7.05
CA VAL A 567 1.84 18.29 7.61
C VAL A 567 0.57 18.94 7.06
N SER A 568 0.70 19.90 6.13
CA SER A 568 -0.46 20.66 5.62
C SER A 568 -1.46 19.81 4.82
N SER A 569 -1.06 18.61 4.39
CA SER A 569 -1.97 17.64 3.75
C SER A 569 -3.03 17.07 4.70
N ILE A 570 -2.88 17.22 6.02
CA ILE A 570 -3.89 16.78 7.01
C ILE A 570 -4.24 17.89 8.02
N TRP A 571 -3.25 18.65 8.50
CA TRP A 571 -3.45 19.62 9.59
C TRP A 571 -2.93 21.02 9.24
N GLY A 572 -3.79 22.02 9.40
CA GLY A 572 -3.48 23.43 9.15
C GLY A 572 -2.75 24.14 10.30
N ASP A 573 -2.23 25.32 10.01
CA ASP A 573 -1.51 26.17 10.98
C ASP A 573 -2.34 26.44 12.25
N GLY A 574 -1.66 26.36 13.40
CA GLY A 574 -2.27 26.49 14.74
C GLY A 574 -2.79 25.18 15.33
N ALA A 575 -2.96 24.10 14.54
CA ALA A 575 -3.24 22.78 15.08
C ALA A 575 -2.09 22.30 15.99
N THR A 576 -2.41 21.56 17.05
CA THR A 576 -1.40 20.89 17.89
C THR A 576 -1.41 19.40 17.58
N VAL A 577 -0.30 18.91 17.04
CA VAL A 577 -0.10 17.50 16.66
C VAL A 577 0.84 16.80 17.64
N THR A 578 0.67 15.50 17.82
CA THR A 578 1.40 14.66 18.78
C THR A 578 2.29 13.67 18.03
N ASN A 579 3.52 13.46 18.48
CA ASN A 579 4.34 12.32 18.11
C ASN A 579 3.99 11.13 19.02
N ALA A 580 3.07 10.26 18.60
CA ALA A 580 2.63 9.08 19.33
C ALA A 580 3.80 8.17 19.77
N TYR A 581 4.94 8.23 19.09
CA TYR A 581 6.13 7.46 19.43
C TYR A 581 6.77 7.85 20.77
N ASP A 582 6.66 9.10 21.22
CA ASP A 582 7.24 9.58 22.49
C ASP A 582 6.36 10.53 23.32
N GLY A 583 5.18 10.89 22.82
CA GLY A 583 4.22 11.78 23.47
C GLY A 583 4.58 13.27 23.40
N THR A 584 5.61 13.65 22.64
CA THR A 584 5.92 15.08 22.41
C THR A 584 4.89 15.73 21.47
N THR A 585 4.65 17.03 21.61
CA THR A 585 3.67 17.78 20.81
C THR A 585 4.32 18.94 20.08
N ALA A 586 3.84 19.26 18.87
CA ALA A 586 4.25 20.43 18.10
C ALA A 586 3.01 21.21 17.61
N VAL A 587 3.12 22.54 17.57
CA VAL A 587 2.12 23.39 16.91
C VAL A 587 2.50 23.54 15.43
N VAL A 588 1.55 23.32 14.53
CA VAL A 588 1.74 23.49 13.09
C VAL A 588 1.94 24.96 12.76
N SER A 589 2.98 25.28 12.01
CA SER A 589 3.32 26.65 11.60
C SER A 589 3.99 26.65 10.23
N GLY A 590 3.45 27.41 9.26
CA GLY A 590 3.89 27.37 7.88
C GLY A 590 3.71 25.99 7.23
N GLY A 591 2.62 25.30 7.57
CA GLY A 591 2.29 23.93 7.13
C GLY A 591 3.15 22.84 7.76
N LYS A 592 3.99 23.15 8.76
CA LYS A 592 5.00 22.22 9.28
C LYS A 592 4.92 21.99 10.77
N ALA A 593 5.18 20.75 11.17
CA ALA A 593 5.45 20.34 12.55
C ALA A 593 6.95 19.98 12.68
N THR A 594 7.53 20.13 13.86
CA THR A 594 8.95 19.80 14.10
C THR A 594 9.12 18.97 15.35
N PHE A 595 9.73 17.78 15.20
CA PHE A 595 9.98 16.82 16.26
C PHE A 595 11.47 16.42 16.29
N THR A 596 11.94 15.82 17.39
CA THR A 596 13.30 15.26 17.46
C THR A 596 13.22 13.76 17.23
N ALA A 597 13.87 13.24 16.19
CA ALA A 597 13.91 11.81 15.93
C ALA A 597 14.73 11.08 17.01
N GLY A 598 14.12 10.06 17.62
CA GLY A 598 14.79 9.16 18.55
C GLY A 598 15.75 8.18 17.86
N ALA A 599 16.36 7.27 18.64
CA ALA A 599 17.37 6.33 18.14
C ALA A 599 16.86 5.36 17.04
N ALA A 600 15.55 5.13 16.93
CA ALA A 600 14.93 4.34 15.86
C ALA A 600 14.78 5.11 14.53
N GLY A 601 14.93 6.45 14.56
CA GLY A 601 14.64 7.33 13.43
C GLY A 601 13.15 7.47 13.09
N THR A 602 12.26 7.00 13.98
CA THR A 602 10.82 6.95 13.75
C THR A 602 10.10 8.11 14.43
N ILE A 603 9.18 8.75 13.70
CA ILE A 603 8.25 9.76 14.21
C ILE A 603 6.86 9.36 13.69
N LEU A 604 5.86 9.36 14.57
CA LEU A 604 4.50 8.91 14.28
C LEU A 604 3.54 10.03 14.68
N ILE A 605 3.14 10.85 13.71
CA ILE A 605 2.36 12.07 13.93
C ILE A 605 0.87 11.76 13.81
N GLU A 606 0.16 12.03 14.89
CA GLU A 606 -1.31 12.06 15.00
C GLU A 606 -1.76 13.49 15.33
N GLY A 607 -2.98 13.85 14.94
CA GLY A 607 -3.59 15.14 15.26
C GLY A 607 -4.68 15.05 16.32
N PRO A 608 -5.33 16.17 16.67
CA PRO A 608 -6.53 16.12 17.49
C PRO A 608 -7.63 15.40 16.70
N GLN A 609 -8.10 14.25 17.19
CA GLN A 609 -9.24 13.58 16.61
C GLN A 609 -10.52 14.35 16.91
N SER A 610 -11.17 14.83 15.84
CA SER A 610 -12.46 15.50 15.87
C SER A 610 -13.57 14.47 16.02
N SER A 611 -14.54 14.70 16.90
CA SER A 611 -15.77 13.87 16.97
C SER A 611 -16.69 14.03 15.75
N ILE A 612 -16.39 15.01 14.89
CA ILE A 612 -17.04 15.26 13.61
C ILE A 612 -16.23 14.61 12.49
N SER A 613 -16.91 13.83 11.65
CA SER A 613 -16.40 13.30 10.38
C SER A 613 -17.23 13.90 9.23
N MET A 614 -16.56 14.28 8.14
CA MET A 614 -17.23 14.79 6.92
C MET A 614 -16.46 14.39 5.67
N SER A 615 -17.16 14.04 4.61
CA SER A 615 -16.56 13.70 3.32
C SER A 615 -17.47 14.08 2.15
N ILE A 616 -16.90 14.24 0.96
CA ILE A 616 -17.69 14.24 -0.27
C ILE A 616 -17.12 13.26 -1.28
N LYS A 617 -18.02 12.63 -2.04
CA LYS A 617 -17.74 11.60 -3.01
C LYS A 617 -18.29 11.99 -4.38
N GLY A 618 -17.38 12.15 -5.33
CA GLY A 618 -17.62 12.35 -6.75
C GLY A 618 -16.32 12.10 -7.53
N SER A 619 -16.41 11.94 -8.85
CA SER A 619 -15.22 11.74 -9.69
C SER A 619 -14.41 13.03 -9.76
N TYR A 620 -13.13 12.97 -9.39
CA TYR A 620 -12.18 14.09 -9.52
C TYR A 620 -12.20 14.65 -10.95
N LEU A 621 -12.04 13.79 -11.96
CA LEU A 621 -12.10 14.18 -13.37
C LEU A 621 -13.50 13.88 -13.95
N PHE A 622 -14.13 14.89 -14.56
CA PHE A 622 -15.47 14.77 -15.15
C PHE A 622 -15.64 15.64 -16.40
N GLU A 623 -16.54 15.29 -17.33
CA GLU A 623 -16.60 15.95 -18.65
C GLU A 623 -17.60 17.11 -18.73
N ASN A 624 -18.79 16.94 -18.14
CA ASN A 624 -19.90 17.89 -18.27
C ASN A 624 -20.23 18.55 -16.92
N SER A 625 -20.80 17.78 -16.01
CA SER A 625 -21.00 18.13 -14.60
C SER A 625 -20.71 16.90 -13.74
N GLN A 626 -20.38 17.12 -12.47
CA GLN A 626 -20.18 16.07 -11.49
C GLN A 626 -21.20 16.23 -10.37
N THR A 627 -21.98 15.19 -10.09
CA THR A 627 -22.75 15.13 -8.84
C THR A 627 -21.83 14.62 -7.73
N VAL A 628 -21.70 15.41 -6.67
CA VAL A 628 -20.99 15.03 -5.45
C VAL A 628 -22.01 14.68 -4.37
N SER A 629 -21.68 13.68 -3.57
CA SER A 629 -22.50 13.16 -2.47
C SER A 629 -21.78 13.39 -1.15
N VAL A 630 -22.48 13.90 -0.14
CA VAL A 630 -21.91 14.27 1.15
C VAL A 630 -22.17 13.17 2.17
N THR A 631 -21.15 12.83 2.95
CA THR A 631 -21.30 12.04 4.18
C THR A 631 -20.92 12.90 5.38
N LEU A 632 -21.68 12.83 6.46
CA LEU A 632 -21.48 13.65 7.66
C LEU A 632 -21.88 12.88 8.92
N ARG A 633 -20.95 12.77 9.87
CA ARG A 633 -21.17 12.19 11.19
C ARG A 633 -20.70 13.13 12.29
N GLY A 634 -21.33 13.01 13.46
CA GLY A 634 -20.99 13.82 14.63
C GLY A 634 -21.43 15.28 14.57
N ALA A 635 -22.03 15.76 13.47
CA ALA A 635 -22.61 17.10 13.32
C ALA A 635 -23.91 17.08 12.49
N ASP A 636 -24.85 17.99 12.78
CA ASP A 636 -26.19 18.03 12.15
C ASP A 636 -26.19 18.50 10.68
N TYR A 637 -25.16 19.24 10.27
CA TYR A 637 -24.98 19.75 8.92
C TYR A 637 -23.57 20.31 8.69
N ALA A 638 -23.20 20.44 7.42
CA ALA A 638 -22.05 21.22 7.00
C ALA A 638 -22.47 22.43 6.15
N MET A 639 -21.69 23.49 6.19
CA MET A 639 -21.73 24.61 5.25
C MET A 639 -20.74 24.34 4.12
N VAL A 640 -21.16 24.52 2.88
CA VAL A 640 -20.40 24.19 1.67
C VAL A 640 -20.26 25.41 0.77
N SER A 641 -19.05 25.72 0.30
CA SER A 641 -18.83 26.69 -0.78
C SER A 641 -18.13 26.02 -1.97
N VAL A 642 -18.55 26.31 -3.20
CA VAL A 642 -17.84 25.88 -4.42
C VAL A 642 -17.14 27.10 -5.03
N ASN A 643 -15.84 27.00 -5.31
CA ASN A 643 -14.97 28.04 -5.87
C ASN A 643 -14.98 29.36 -5.08
N GLY A 644 -15.13 29.28 -3.75
CA GLY A 644 -15.27 30.46 -2.89
C GLY A 644 -16.57 31.25 -3.12
N GLY A 645 -17.55 30.66 -3.82
CA GLY A 645 -18.91 31.19 -3.94
C GLY A 645 -19.70 31.10 -2.62
N ASN A 646 -20.96 31.52 -2.66
CA ASN A 646 -21.83 31.57 -1.48
C ASN A 646 -21.93 30.21 -0.77
N GLU A 647 -21.85 30.23 0.57
CA GLU A 647 -22.05 29.03 1.38
C GLU A 647 -23.52 28.57 1.36
N PHE A 648 -23.74 27.26 1.19
CA PHE A 648 -25.04 26.60 1.33
C PHE A 648 -24.96 25.43 2.31
N ARG A 649 -26.09 25.07 2.92
CA ARG A 649 -26.18 23.98 3.90
C ARG A 649 -26.35 22.62 3.22
N VAL A 650 -25.61 21.62 3.67
CA VAL A 650 -25.81 20.20 3.34
C VAL A 650 -25.96 19.34 4.60
N THR A 651 -26.76 18.29 4.52
CA THR A 651 -26.85 17.23 5.54
C THR A 651 -26.19 15.95 5.08
N ASP A 652 -26.06 14.98 5.99
CA ASP A 652 -25.64 13.61 5.64
C ASP A 652 -26.51 13.03 4.50
N GLY A 653 -25.87 12.29 3.59
CA GLY A 653 -26.49 11.70 2.40
C GLY A 653 -26.94 12.69 1.30
N GLN A 654 -26.82 14.01 1.50
CA GLN A 654 -27.26 15.00 0.52
C GLN A 654 -26.29 15.08 -0.67
N THR A 655 -26.82 15.34 -1.86
CA THR A 655 -26.02 15.54 -3.09
C THR A 655 -26.17 16.97 -3.64
N PHE A 656 -25.16 17.41 -4.40
CA PHE A 656 -25.22 18.62 -5.22
C PHE A 656 -24.33 18.45 -6.46
N SER A 657 -24.49 19.32 -7.47
CA SER A 657 -23.73 19.23 -8.73
C SER A 657 -22.75 20.39 -8.89
N ILE A 658 -21.61 20.11 -9.54
CA ILE A 658 -20.57 21.08 -9.89
C ILE A 658 -20.23 21.01 -11.38
N GLY A 659 -19.74 22.12 -11.94
CA GLY A 659 -19.17 22.20 -13.29
C GLY A 659 -20.13 22.27 -14.48
N GLU A 660 -21.44 22.23 -14.26
CA GLU A 660 -22.43 22.59 -15.27
C GLU A 660 -22.20 24.03 -15.77
N GLY A 661 -22.12 24.23 -17.08
CA GLY A 661 -21.90 25.55 -17.69
C GLY A 661 -20.50 26.16 -17.49
N ILE A 662 -19.55 25.46 -16.84
CA ILE A 662 -18.19 25.95 -16.58
C ILE A 662 -17.19 25.42 -17.63
N GLU A 663 -16.13 26.17 -17.92
CA GLU A 663 -15.16 25.86 -18.97
C GLU A 663 -14.38 24.55 -18.72
N PRO A 664 -14.05 23.78 -19.78
CA PRO A 664 -13.13 22.65 -19.71
C PRO A 664 -11.76 23.03 -19.12
N GLY A 665 -11.11 22.10 -18.42
CA GLY A 665 -9.85 22.33 -17.71
C GLY A 665 -9.99 23.01 -16.34
N THR A 666 -11.15 23.57 -15.99
CA THR A 666 -11.38 24.26 -14.71
C THR A 666 -11.22 23.32 -13.52
N ILE A 667 -10.49 23.77 -12.49
CA ILE A 667 -10.44 23.13 -11.17
C ILE A 667 -11.51 23.75 -10.27
N PHE A 668 -12.26 22.89 -9.58
CA PHE A 668 -13.28 23.23 -8.60
C PHE A 668 -12.72 23.02 -7.21
N GLU A 669 -12.84 24.00 -6.33
CA GLU A 669 -12.52 23.90 -4.90
C GLU A 669 -13.83 23.91 -4.11
N VAL A 670 -14.17 22.78 -3.48
CA VAL A 670 -15.34 22.62 -2.62
C VAL A 670 -14.89 22.63 -1.17
N LYS A 671 -15.23 23.68 -0.42
CA LYS A 671 -14.94 23.75 1.02
C LYS A 671 -16.14 23.31 1.82
N MET A 672 -15.92 22.57 2.88
CA MET A 672 -16.90 22.19 3.89
C MET A 672 -16.46 22.68 5.27
N ARG A 673 -17.43 23.07 6.10
CA ARG A 673 -17.25 23.33 7.53
C ARG A 673 -18.46 22.82 8.31
N ALA A 674 -18.23 22.00 9.34
CA ALA A 674 -19.29 21.57 10.26
C ALA A 674 -18.83 21.72 11.71
N SER A 675 -19.80 21.93 12.60
CA SER A 675 -19.59 21.99 14.04
C SER A 675 -20.73 21.27 14.76
N ASN A 676 -20.42 20.74 15.94
CA ASN A 676 -21.39 20.12 16.85
C ASN A 676 -21.49 20.84 18.19
N GLY A 677 -20.95 22.06 18.27
CA GLY A 677 -20.91 22.90 19.47
C GLY A 677 -19.78 22.55 20.46
N THR A 678 -19.09 21.42 20.27
CA THR A 678 -17.86 21.07 21.01
C THR A 678 -16.64 21.19 20.11
N ASP A 679 -16.72 20.58 18.92
CA ASP A 679 -15.69 20.62 17.89
C ASP A 679 -16.14 21.43 16.67
N GLU A 680 -15.19 21.86 15.85
CA GLU A 680 -15.41 22.42 14.51
C GLU A 680 -14.35 21.86 13.56
N LEU A 681 -14.79 21.26 12.46
CA LEU A 681 -13.93 20.67 11.43
C LEU A 681 -14.20 21.38 10.10
N SER A 682 -13.13 21.65 9.35
CA SER A 682 -13.20 22.16 7.98
C SER A 682 -12.35 21.29 7.06
N LYS A 683 -12.87 20.96 5.88
CA LYS A 683 -12.16 20.23 4.81
C LYS A 683 -12.31 20.99 3.49
N SER A 684 -11.31 20.88 2.60
CA SER A 684 -11.40 21.30 1.21
C SER A 684 -11.23 20.08 0.30
N PHE A 685 -11.95 20.06 -0.82
CA PHE A 685 -11.93 18.99 -1.81
C PHE A 685 -11.78 19.61 -3.20
N THR A 686 -11.09 18.92 -4.13
CA THR A 686 -10.92 19.42 -5.50
C THR A 686 -11.45 18.48 -6.57
N PHE A 687 -11.89 19.05 -7.69
CA PHE A 687 -12.30 18.32 -8.92
C PHE A 687 -11.76 19.06 -10.15
N LYS A 688 -11.47 18.39 -11.27
CA LYS A 688 -11.10 19.00 -12.56
C LYS A 688 -12.19 18.65 -13.59
N LYS A 689 -12.71 19.64 -14.31
CA LYS A 689 -13.46 19.37 -15.55
C LYS A 689 -12.46 19.03 -16.65
N ARG A 690 -12.61 17.88 -17.31
CA ARG A 690 -11.72 17.41 -18.39
C ARG A 690 -11.65 18.45 -19.51
N ASN A 691 -10.46 18.68 -20.05
CA ASN A 691 -10.28 19.43 -21.29
C ASN A 691 -10.29 18.43 -22.47
N PRO A 692 -11.30 18.46 -23.38
CA PRO A 692 -11.37 17.51 -24.49
C PRO A 692 -10.29 17.73 -25.56
N ASP A 693 -9.56 18.85 -25.53
CA ASP A 693 -8.46 19.13 -26.46
C ASP A 693 -7.07 18.64 -25.93
N GLU A 694 -7.00 18.11 -24.70
CA GLU A 694 -5.77 17.67 -24.03
C GLU A 694 -5.46 16.18 -24.37
N LYS A 695 -4.67 15.94 -25.42
CA LYS A 695 -4.32 14.59 -25.92
C LYS A 695 -3.21 13.92 -25.11
N VAL A 696 -3.40 12.65 -24.75
CA VAL A 696 -2.35 11.78 -24.18
C VAL A 696 -1.57 11.11 -25.31
N LEU A 697 -0.27 11.37 -25.39
CA LEU A 697 0.61 10.83 -26.42
C LEU A 697 1.67 9.91 -25.82
N ILE A 698 2.03 8.85 -26.52
CA ILE A 698 3.17 7.99 -26.14
C ILE A 698 4.24 8.01 -27.23
N TYR A 699 5.47 8.30 -26.85
CA TYR A 699 6.61 8.46 -27.74
C TYR A 699 7.63 7.31 -27.63
N PHE A 700 8.38 7.07 -28.69
CA PHE A 700 9.45 6.08 -28.78
C PHE A 700 10.65 6.66 -29.53
N ASP A 701 11.79 6.71 -28.84
CA ASP A 701 13.09 7.08 -29.39
C ASP A 701 13.80 5.87 -30.01
N ASP A 702 13.58 5.67 -31.31
CA ASP A 702 14.20 4.58 -32.08
C ASP A 702 15.68 4.84 -32.43
N SER A 703 16.25 6.00 -32.07
CA SER A 703 17.59 6.41 -32.50
C SER A 703 18.72 5.47 -32.07
N SER A 704 18.51 4.74 -30.97
CA SER A 704 19.45 3.76 -30.41
C SER A 704 19.07 2.30 -30.67
N TYR A 705 17.85 2.05 -31.17
CA TYR A 705 17.26 0.71 -31.28
C TYR A 705 17.08 0.24 -32.73
N ASN A 706 16.72 1.15 -33.65
CA ASN A 706 16.53 0.89 -35.07
C ASN A 706 15.63 -0.33 -35.36
N TRP A 707 14.47 -0.38 -34.68
CA TRP A 707 13.55 -1.51 -34.77
C TRP A 707 12.78 -1.58 -36.09
N GLY A 708 12.45 -0.43 -36.69
CA GLY A 708 11.65 -0.36 -37.91
C GLY A 708 10.19 -0.79 -37.73
N ASP A 709 9.29 -0.30 -38.59
CA ASP A 709 7.84 -0.56 -38.56
C ASP A 709 7.22 -0.52 -37.15
N LEU A 710 7.59 0.52 -36.39
CA LEU A 710 7.26 0.69 -34.98
C LEU A 710 5.75 0.75 -34.72
N LYS A 711 5.30 0.01 -33.70
CA LYS A 711 3.90 -0.15 -33.32
C LYS A 711 3.70 -0.07 -31.82
N ALA A 712 2.56 0.47 -31.42
CA ALA A 712 2.07 0.48 -30.05
C ALA A 712 0.83 -0.43 -29.94
N TYR A 713 0.94 -1.49 -29.15
CA TYR A 713 -0.22 -2.26 -28.67
C TYR A 713 -0.63 -1.70 -27.31
N VAL A 714 -1.75 -0.99 -27.27
CA VAL A 714 -2.28 -0.35 -26.06
C VAL A 714 -3.55 -1.08 -25.62
N TYR A 715 -3.62 -1.42 -24.34
CA TYR A 715 -4.70 -2.24 -23.79
C TYR A 715 -4.94 -1.93 -22.31
N ASP A 716 -6.17 -2.11 -21.86
CA ASP A 716 -6.57 -1.96 -20.47
C ASP A 716 -7.09 -3.30 -19.92
N GLU A 717 -6.41 -3.83 -18.90
CA GLU A 717 -6.80 -5.07 -18.21
C GLU A 717 -7.86 -4.85 -17.12
N SER A 718 -8.19 -3.60 -16.77
CA SER A 718 -9.18 -3.27 -15.73
C SER A 718 -10.63 -3.27 -16.25
N SER A 719 -10.82 -3.16 -17.57
CA SER A 719 -12.12 -3.28 -18.25
C SER A 719 -12.49 -4.72 -18.60
N THR A 720 -13.78 -5.03 -18.61
CA THR A 720 -14.33 -6.34 -19.03
C THR A 720 -15.48 -6.14 -20.02
N PRO A 721 -15.33 -6.57 -21.29
CA PRO A 721 -14.15 -7.19 -21.89
C PRO A 721 -12.96 -6.21 -21.98
N VAL A 722 -11.74 -6.76 -22.00
CA VAL A 722 -10.49 -6.00 -22.18
C VAL A 722 -10.58 -5.10 -23.41
N VAL A 723 -10.54 -3.78 -23.18
CA VAL A 723 -10.46 -2.78 -24.24
C VAL A 723 -9.02 -2.71 -24.74
N LYS A 724 -8.84 -2.53 -26.05
CA LYS A 724 -7.53 -2.48 -26.72
C LYS A 724 -7.62 -1.71 -28.03
N ASN A 725 -6.54 -1.04 -28.41
CA ASN A 725 -6.52 -0.22 -29.61
C ASN A 725 -6.62 -1.04 -30.90
N ALA A 726 -5.97 -2.20 -30.93
CA ALA A 726 -5.99 -3.11 -32.08
C ALA A 726 -5.76 -4.58 -31.68
N ALA A 727 -5.70 -5.47 -32.65
CA ALA A 727 -5.12 -6.80 -32.46
C ALA A 727 -3.58 -6.70 -32.37
N TRP A 728 -2.95 -7.65 -31.67
CA TRP A 728 -1.49 -7.79 -31.66
C TRP A 728 -0.94 -7.90 -33.10
N PRO A 729 0.13 -7.17 -33.48
CA PRO A 729 1.10 -6.47 -32.64
C PRO A 729 0.83 -4.96 -32.38
N GLY A 730 -0.42 -4.51 -32.50
CA GLY A 730 -0.78 -3.11 -32.27
C GLY A 730 -0.75 -2.25 -33.53
N GLU A 731 -1.00 -0.95 -33.36
CA GLU A 731 -1.10 0.03 -34.44
C GLU A 731 0.22 0.73 -34.73
N ALA A 732 0.42 1.18 -35.97
CA ALA A 732 1.64 1.86 -36.38
C ALA A 732 1.79 3.23 -35.71
N MET A 733 2.98 3.48 -35.17
CA MET A 733 3.35 4.78 -34.61
C MET A 733 3.69 5.76 -35.74
N GLN A 734 3.28 7.01 -35.60
CA GLN A 734 3.55 8.08 -36.55
C GLN A 734 4.89 8.74 -36.26
N LYS A 735 5.65 9.15 -37.28
CA LYS A 735 6.91 9.87 -37.04
C LYS A 735 6.65 11.36 -36.88
N ASP A 736 7.01 11.91 -35.73
CA ASP A 736 7.09 13.36 -35.52
C ASP A 736 8.33 13.90 -36.25
N SER A 737 8.11 14.84 -37.16
CA SER A 737 9.16 15.44 -37.98
C SER A 737 9.94 16.55 -37.28
N SER A 738 9.45 17.04 -36.13
CA SER A 738 10.07 18.10 -35.34
C SER A 738 11.07 17.55 -34.31
N THR A 739 10.72 16.45 -33.63
CA THR A 739 11.55 15.76 -32.64
C THR A 739 12.33 14.58 -33.24
N GLY A 740 11.81 13.97 -34.31
CA GLY A 740 12.37 12.77 -34.92
C GLY A 740 11.92 11.45 -34.28
N TYR A 741 11.16 11.52 -33.19
CA TYR A 741 10.61 10.37 -32.47
C TYR A 741 9.38 9.79 -33.17
N TYR A 742 9.03 8.55 -32.83
CA TYR A 742 7.74 7.96 -33.20
C TYR A 742 6.75 8.21 -32.06
N TYR A 743 5.51 8.55 -32.38
CA TYR A 743 4.45 8.78 -31.40
C TYR A 743 3.16 8.04 -31.76
N TYR A 744 2.34 7.77 -30.76
CA TYR A 744 0.99 7.26 -30.93
C TYR A 744 0.04 8.05 -30.01
N GLU A 745 -1.10 8.46 -30.55
CA GLU A 745 -2.17 9.11 -29.80
C GLU A 745 -3.00 8.03 -29.13
N VAL A 746 -3.06 8.04 -27.80
CA VAL A 746 -3.75 7.01 -27.03
C VAL A 746 -5.25 7.30 -27.03
N PRO A 747 -6.11 6.35 -27.46
CA PRO A 747 -7.56 6.52 -27.36
C PRO A 747 -7.99 6.79 -25.90
N ASP A 748 -8.98 7.66 -25.69
CA ASP A 748 -9.38 8.16 -24.36
C ASP A 748 -9.63 7.03 -23.34
N GLU A 749 -10.31 5.97 -23.79
CA GLU A 749 -10.63 4.74 -23.06
C GLU A 749 -9.41 3.86 -22.68
N LEU A 750 -8.21 4.23 -23.13
CA LEU A 750 -6.95 3.50 -22.92
C LEU A 750 -5.85 4.36 -22.27
N THR A 751 -6.17 5.58 -21.83
CA THR A 751 -5.19 6.55 -21.28
C THR A 751 -4.57 6.14 -19.94
N ASN A 752 -5.27 5.32 -19.14
CA ASN A 752 -4.70 4.62 -17.97
C ASN A 752 -4.21 3.19 -18.29
N GLY A 753 -4.22 2.80 -19.57
CA GLY A 753 -3.82 1.48 -20.02
C GLY A 753 -2.31 1.24 -20.00
N LEU A 754 -1.95 0.10 -20.58
CA LEU A 754 -0.60 -0.39 -20.71
C LEU A 754 -0.19 -0.41 -22.19
N VAL A 755 1.06 -0.04 -22.49
CA VAL A 755 1.64 -0.17 -23.83
C VAL A 755 2.70 -1.27 -23.90
N ILE A 756 2.65 -2.05 -24.97
CA ILE A 756 3.79 -2.85 -25.44
C ILE A 756 4.22 -2.29 -26.80
N PHE A 757 5.50 -1.93 -26.92
CA PHE A 757 6.09 -1.51 -28.17
C PHE A 757 6.62 -2.71 -28.94
N SER A 758 6.43 -2.69 -30.26
CA SER A 758 6.99 -3.70 -31.17
C SER A 758 7.47 -3.06 -32.48
N GLY A 759 8.35 -3.75 -33.18
CA GLY A 759 8.85 -3.37 -34.50
C GLY A 759 9.51 -4.57 -35.19
N SER A 760 9.98 -4.37 -36.41
CA SER A 760 10.52 -5.44 -37.26
C SER A 760 11.72 -6.17 -36.67
N ASN A 761 12.50 -5.53 -35.80
CA ASN A 761 13.68 -6.12 -35.14
C ASN A 761 13.57 -6.23 -33.60
N GLY A 762 12.42 -5.94 -32.98
CA GLY A 762 12.34 -5.90 -31.51
C GLY A 762 10.94 -5.75 -30.90
N ARG A 763 10.87 -5.99 -29.59
CA ARG A 763 9.69 -5.81 -28.74
C ARG A 763 10.14 -5.44 -27.33
N TYR A 764 9.44 -4.50 -26.69
CA TYR A 764 9.56 -4.27 -25.25
C TYR A 764 8.23 -3.79 -24.64
N PRO A 765 7.83 -4.28 -23.46
CA PRO A 765 8.47 -5.34 -22.67
C PRO A 765 8.51 -6.71 -23.36
N ALA A 766 9.39 -7.59 -22.88
CA ALA A 766 9.68 -8.90 -23.49
C ALA A 766 8.45 -9.83 -23.53
N ASP A 767 8.56 -10.97 -24.22
CA ASP A 767 7.43 -11.90 -24.27
C ASP A 767 7.06 -12.47 -22.89
N GLY A 768 5.76 -12.59 -22.64
CA GLY A 768 5.20 -12.87 -21.31
C GLY A 768 5.29 -11.74 -20.27
N ALA A 769 5.99 -10.62 -20.54
CA ALA A 769 6.06 -9.48 -19.64
C ALA A 769 4.88 -8.51 -19.84
N LYS A 770 4.38 -7.94 -18.73
CA LYS A 770 3.32 -6.92 -18.71
C LYS A 770 3.79 -5.62 -19.35
N GLY A 771 2.87 -4.88 -20.00
CA GLY A 771 3.16 -3.60 -20.65
C GLY A 771 3.55 -2.46 -19.69
N LEU A 772 4.03 -1.36 -20.25
CA LEU A 772 4.41 -0.13 -19.55
C LEU A 772 3.17 0.75 -19.29
N ALA A 773 3.01 1.28 -18.08
CA ALA A 773 1.82 2.06 -17.70
C ALA A 773 1.86 3.51 -18.23
N ILE A 774 0.74 3.97 -18.79
CA ILE A 774 0.62 5.30 -19.43
C ILE A 774 0.21 6.39 -18.42
N ASN A 775 -0.65 6.05 -17.45
CA ASN A 775 -1.03 6.91 -16.31
C ASN A 775 -1.53 8.31 -16.69
N GLU A 776 -2.40 8.43 -17.70
CA GLU A 776 -2.99 9.70 -18.18
C GLU A 776 -1.96 10.79 -18.57
N THR A 777 -0.69 10.43 -18.72
CA THR A 777 0.43 11.36 -18.91
C THR A 777 1.07 11.11 -20.27
N THR A 778 1.55 12.17 -20.93
CA THR A 778 2.37 12.00 -22.14
C THR A 778 3.75 11.45 -21.75
N MET A 779 4.15 10.33 -22.34
CA MET A 779 5.33 9.54 -21.94
C MET A 779 6.27 9.28 -23.13
N ILE A 780 7.54 9.01 -22.87
CA ILE A 780 8.54 8.60 -23.88
C ILE A 780 9.34 7.37 -23.45
N PHE A 781 9.58 6.46 -24.40
CA PHE A 781 10.50 5.35 -24.27
C PHE A 781 11.86 5.69 -24.87
N ARG A 782 12.95 5.53 -24.11
CA ARG A 782 14.32 5.92 -24.51
C ARG A 782 15.38 4.83 -24.30
N ALA A 783 16.54 5.08 -24.91
CA ALA A 783 17.77 4.30 -24.78
C ALA A 783 18.05 3.82 -23.33
N GLY A 784 18.33 2.53 -23.17
CA GLY A 784 18.51 1.90 -21.86
C GLY A 784 17.20 1.40 -21.23
N ASN A 785 16.14 1.27 -22.03
CA ASN A 785 14.80 0.81 -21.66
C ASN A 785 14.12 1.70 -20.62
N LYS A 786 14.33 3.02 -20.74
CA LYS A 786 13.72 4.01 -19.86
C LYS A 786 12.31 4.36 -20.33
N TRP A 787 11.40 4.50 -19.39
CA TRP A 787 10.02 4.95 -19.61
C TRP A 787 9.77 6.11 -18.66
N GLU A 788 9.59 7.32 -19.20
CA GLU A 788 9.60 8.58 -18.45
C GLU A 788 8.61 9.60 -19.04
N PRO A 789 8.10 10.56 -18.25
CA PRO A 789 7.23 11.63 -18.75
C PRO A 789 7.89 12.49 -19.83
N TYR A 790 7.07 13.02 -20.74
CA TYR A 790 7.52 13.85 -21.85
C TYR A 790 6.61 15.07 -22.06
N ASP A 791 7.20 16.25 -22.05
CA ASP A 791 6.51 17.54 -22.18
C ASP A 791 6.58 18.15 -23.59
N GLY A 792 7.04 17.36 -24.57
CA GLY A 792 7.32 17.83 -25.94
C GLY A 792 8.70 18.47 -26.10
N THR A 793 9.52 18.54 -25.04
CA THR A 793 10.92 18.98 -25.11
C THR A 793 11.86 17.86 -24.69
N ASP A 794 12.99 17.73 -25.39
CA ASP A 794 14.10 16.97 -24.82
C ASP A 794 14.77 17.79 -23.71
N PRO A 795 15.24 17.13 -22.63
CA PRO A 795 15.91 17.82 -21.53
C PRO A 795 17.04 18.69 -22.08
N THR A 796 16.87 20.01 -21.96
CA THR A 796 17.81 20.98 -22.51
C THR A 796 19.22 20.68 -22.02
N PRO A 797 20.25 20.71 -22.89
CA PRO A 797 21.63 20.74 -22.43
C PRO A 797 21.79 21.88 -21.42
N PRO A 798 22.56 21.70 -20.33
CA PRO A 798 22.73 22.75 -19.33
C PRO A 798 23.20 24.05 -19.98
N PRO A 799 22.74 25.21 -19.50
CA PRO A 799 22.89 26.48 -20.20
C PRO A 799 24.36 26.79 -20.51
N THR A 800 24.59 27.34 -21.70
CA THR A 800 25.88 27.83 -22.15
C THR A 800 26.46 28.81 -21.12
N GLN A 801 27.54 28.39 -20.46
CA GLN A 801 28.24 29.20 -19.48
C GLN A 801 28.90 30.42 -20.15
N ASP A 802 28.85 31.57 -19.47
CA ASP A 802 29.51 32.80 -19.91
C ASP A 802 31.02 32.55 -20.15
N PRO A 803 31.61 32.98 -21.29
CA PRO A 803 33.01 32.67 -21.63
C PRO A 803 34.09 33.27 -20.73
N SER A 804 33.74 34.01 -19.68
CA SER A 804 34.69 34.83 -18.90
C SER A 804 35.46 34.12 -17.78
N THR A 805 35.14 32.86 -17.42
CA THR A 805 35.86 32.14 -16.33
C THR A 805 36.21 30.67 -16.60
N GLY A 806 35.86 30.10 -17.76
CA GLY A 806 36.04 28.67 -18.07
C GLY A 806 37.31 28.33 -18.85
N VAL A 807 37.93 27.19 -18.52
CA VAL A 807 39.07 26.62 -19.29
C VAL A 807 38.58 26.20 -20.68
N THR A 808 39.19 26.75 -21.73
CA THR A 808 38.78 26.55 -23.12
C THR A 808 39.96 26.16 -23.99
N VAL A 809 39.78 25.12 -24.80
CA VAL A 809 40.77 24.63 -25.74
C VAL A 809 40.45 25.10 -27.15
N TYR A 810 41.44 25.69 -27.82
CA TYR A 810 41.36 26.27 -29.16
C TYR A 810 42.28 25.54 -30.15
N PHE A 811 41.91 25.53 -31.42
CA PHE A 811 42.65 24.91 -32.51
C PHE A 811 42.57 25.78 -33.78
N ASN A 812 43.72 26.12 -34.35
CA ASN A 812 43.82 26.93 -35.56
C ASN A 812 43.94 26.06 -36.82
N ASP A 813 42.81 25.66 -37.40
CA ASP A 813 42.77 24.78 -38.58
C ASP A 813 43.20 25.46 -39.90
N LYS A 814 43.50 26.77 -39.90
CA LYS A 814 43.79 27.55 -41.13
C LYS A 814 45.01 27.08 -41.93
N ALA A 815 45.94 26.34 -41.31
CA ALA A 815 47.12 25.78 -41.98
C ALA A 815 47.00 24.26 -42.23
N TYR A 816 45.98 23.60 -41.69
CA TYR A 816 45.87 22.15 -41.64
C TYR A 816 44.71 21.59 -42.44
N ASN A 817 43.57 22.31 -42.47
CA ASN A 817 42.37 21.94 -43.20
C ASN A 817 41.91 20.50 -42.88
N TRP A 818 41.89 20.17 -41.59
CA TRP A 818 41.56 18.83 -41.10
C TRP A 818 40.08 18.50 -41.26
N GLY A 819 39.21 19.50 -41.13
CA GLY A 819 37.76 19.36 -41.31
C GLY A 819 37.08 18.47 -40.25
N ASN A 820 35.82 18.76 -39.95
CA ASN A 820 35.03 18.03 -38.93
C ASN A 820 35.81 17.83 -37.61
N LEU A 821 36.46 18.89 -37.15
CA LEU A 821 37.43 18.85 -36.07
C LEU A 821 36.76 18.52 -34.73
N LYS A 822 37.38 17.61 -33.96
CA LYS A 822 36.92 17.09 -32.68
C LYS A 822 38.05 17.10 -31.64
N ALA A 823 37.67 17.20 -30.38
CA ALA A 823 38.55 17.11 -29.23
C ALA A 823 38.06 16.00 -28.28
N TYR A 824 38.90 14.99 -28.09
CA TYR A 824 38.75 13.96 -27.06
C TYR A 824 39.54 14.41 -25.83
N ILE A 825 38.86 14.63 -24.72
CA ILE A 825 39.43 15.12 -23.47
C ILE A 825 39.20 14.08 -22.37
N TYR A 826 40.24 13.72 -21.64
CA TYR A 826 40.20 12.66 -20.65
C TYR A 826 41.20 12.89 -19.50
N ASP A 827 40.95 12.27 -18.36
CA ASP A 827 41.86 12.24 -17.21
C ASP A 827 42.18 10.79 -16.82
N GLU A 828 43.46 10.43 -16.92
CA GLU A 828 44.00 9.08 -16.63
C GLU A 828 44.61 8.95 -15.22
N SER A 829 44.43 9.95 -14.34
CA SER A 829 44.90 9.91 -12.94
C SER A 829 44.35 8.74 -12.11
N ASN A 830 43.24 8.13 -12.54
CA ASN A 830 42.76 6.83 -12.05
C ASN A 830 42.51 5.84 -13.21
N PRO A 831 43.43 4.89 -13.49
CA PRO A 831 43.28 3.93 -14.60
C PRO A 831 42.08 2.98 -14.49
N SER A 832 41.48 2.83 -13.30
CA SER A 832 40.31 1.96 -13.07
C SER A 832 38.97 2.60 -13.47
N ASN A 833 38.94 3.93 -13.66
CA ASN A 833 37.76 4.66 -14.09
C ASN A 833 38.16 5.96 -14.82
N VAL A 834 38.58 5.84 -16.09
CA VAL A 834 39.03 6.97 -16.91
C VAL A 834 37.84 7.88 -17.26
N ILE A 835 37.83 9.08 -16.67
CA ILE A 835 36.81 10.10 -16.92
C ILE A 835 37.13 10.77 -18.26
N LYS A 836 36.12 10.95 -19.11
CA LYS A 836 36.27 11.47 -20.48
C LYS A 836 35.05 12.27 -20.94
N ASN A 837 35.27 13.23 -21.83
CA ASN A 837 34.21 14.13 -22.34
C ASN A 837 33.24 13.43 -23.32
N ALA A 838 33.68 12.38 -24.00
CA ALA A 838 32.89 11.53 -24.88
C ALA A 838 33.62 10.20 -25.15
N ALA A 839 33.05 9.33 -25.98
CA ALA A 839 33.81 8.25 -26.61
C ALA A 839 34.76 8.81 -27.69
N TRP A 840 35.82 8.06 -28.02
CA TRP A 840 36.68 8.38 -29.17
C TRP A 840 35.83 8.41 -30.46
N PRO A 841 35.96 9.40 -31.36
CA PRO A 841 37.07 10.37 -31.50
C PRO A 841 36.88 11.73 -30.79
N GLY A 842 35.97 11.84 -29.81
CA GLY A 842 35.72 13.07 -29.06
C GLY A 842 34.58 13.93 -29.61
N LEU A 843 34.35 15.08 -28.96
CA LEU A 843 33.27 16.01 -29.29
C LEU A 843 33.69 17.02 -30.36
N PRO A 844 32.79 17.44 -31.26
CA PRO A 844 33.08 18.45 -32.28
C PRO A 844 33.43 19.81 -31.67
N MET A 845 34.43 20.48 -32.24
CA MET A 845 34.83 21.84 -31.88
C MET A 845 34.05 22.86 -32.72
N THR A 846 33.73 24.02 -32.13
CA THR A 846 32.90 25.06 -32.76
C THR A 846 33.77 26.23 -33.22
N LEU A 847 33.57 26.75 -34.44
CA LEU A 847 34.31 27.91 -34.93
C LEU A 847 33.93 29.18 -34.15
N ASP A 848 34.91 29.78 -33.47
CA ASP A 848 34.78 31.10 -32.86
C ASP A 848 34.90 32.19 -33.93
N SER A 849 33.80 32.88 -34.22
CA SER A 849 33.75 33.93 -35.24
C SER A 849 34.56 35.18 -34.91
N ALA A 850 34.93 35.41 -33.64
CA ALA A 850 35.72 36.57 -33.23
C ALA A 850 37.24 36.37 -33.42
N THR A 851 37.73 35.14 -33.26
CA THR A 851 39.16 34.80 -33.43
C THR A 851 39.46 34.04 -34.72
N GLY A 852 38.46 33.35 -35.29
CA GLY A 852 38.60 32.47 -36.44
C GLY A 852 39.29 31.13 -36.12
N TYR A 853 39.28 30.71 -34.85
CA TYR A 853 39.77 29.42 -34.38
C TYR A 853 38.62 28.52 -33.94
N TYR A 854 38.77 27.20 -34.07
CA TYR A 854 37.83 26.26 -33.47
C TYR A 854 38.06 26.19 -31.97
N LYS A 855 37.00 26.09 -31.16
CA LYS A 855 37.09 26.01 -29.70
C LYS A 855 36.16 24.96 -29.10
N ILE A 856 36.51 24.50 -27.90
CA ILE A 856 35.66 23.69 -27.03
C ILE A 856 35.91 24.05 -25.57
N SER A 857 34.85 24.23 -24.79
CA SER A 857 34.96 24.41 -23.34
C SER A 857 35.35 23.09 -22.69
N VAL A 858 36.28 23.13 -21.75
CA VAL A 858 36.71 21.95 -20.99
C VAL A 858 35.87 21.83 -19.72
N PRO A 859 35.19 20.69 -19.47
CA PRO A 859 34.47 20.47 -18.23
C PRO A 859 35.35 20.65 -16.99
N ASP A 860 34.78 21.19 -15.91
CA ASP A 860 35.54 21.55 -14.69
C ASP A 860 36.26 20.36 -14.04
N ASN A 861 35.72 19.15 -14.18
CA ASN A 861 36.31 17.89 -13.72
C ASN A 861 37.39 17.31 -14.65
N LEU A 862 37.60 17.91 -15.83
CA LEU A 862 38.59 17.50 -16.84
C LEU A 862 39.61 18.61 -17.16
N LYS A 863 39.53 19.78 -16.50
CA LYS A 863 40.40 20.94 -16.78
C LYS A 863 41.90 20.68 -16.58
N ASN A 864 42.26 19.69 -15.76
CA ASN A 864 43.65 19.26 -15.54
C ASN A 864 44.04 18.04 -16.40
N GLY A 865 43.13 17.52 -17.22
CA GLY A 865 43.33 16.34 -18.05
C GLY A 865 44.10 16.62 -19.34
N GLN A 866 44.02 15.66 -20.26
CA GLN A 866 44.70 15.66 -21.56
C GLN A 866 43.70 15.81 -22.71
N VAL A 867 44.11 16.50 -23.79
CA VAL A 867 43.37 16.60 -25.05
C VAL A 867 44.09 15.91 -26.20
N ILE A 868 43.32 15.23 -27.04
CA ILE A 868 43.74 14.73 -28.36
C ILE A 868 42.75 15.29 -29.39
N PHE A 869 43.28 15.94 -30.42
CA PHE A 869 42.51 16.43 -31.56
C PHE A 869 42.41 15.36 -32.64
N SER A 870 41.26 15.33 -33.31
CA SER A 870 41.04 14.55 -34.52
C SER A 870 40.20 15.34 -35.51
N GLY A 871 40.30 15.03 -36.79
CA GLY A 871 39.47 15.56 -37.87
C GLY A 871 39.49 14.60 -39.05
N SER A 872 38.75 14.92 -40.11
CA SER A 872 38.62 14.06 -41.29
C SER A 872 39.97 13.68 -41.92
N ASN A 873 40.97 14.57 -41.84
CA ASN A 873 42.28 14.39 -42.48
C ASN A 873 43.48 14.29 -41.50
N GLY A 874 43.27 14.20 -40.17
CA GLY A 874 44.39 14.16 -39.23
C GLY A 874 44.04 13.95 -37.75
N ARG A 875 45.07 13.65 -36.95
CA ARG A 875 45.00 13.46 -35.50
C ARG A 875 46.27 14.02 -34.84
N TYR A 876 46.15 14.76 -33.73
CA TYR A 876 47.29 15.19 -32.92
C TYR A 876 47.01 15.08 -31.41
N PRO A 877 47.91 14.50 -30.60
CA PRO A 877 49.09 13.73 -31.00
C PRO A 877 48.74 12.49 -31.82
N ALA A 878 49.74 11.95 -32.55
CA ALA A 878 49.57 10.79 -33.40
C ALA A 878 49.18 9.53 -32.61
N ASP A 879 48.73 8.49 -33.30
CA ASP A 879 48.31 7.22 -32.68
C ASP A 879 49.38 6.65 -31.72
N SER A 880 48.92 6.19 -30.55
CA SER A 880 49.74 5.69 -29.43
C SER A 880 50.61 6.73 -28.70
N LEU A 881 50.49 8.04 -29.00
CA LEU A 881 51.04 9.11 -28.16
C LEU A 881 49.99 9.64 -27.17
N PRO A 882 50.38 9.98 -25.92
CA PRO A 882 49.47 10.52 -24.92
C PRO A 882 49.01 11.94 -25.30
N GLY A 883 47.82 12.35 -24.85
CA GLY A 883 47.27 13.67 -25.14
C GLY A 883 48.05 14.83 -24.51
N MET A 884 47.83 16.02 -25.04
CA MET A 884 48.47 17.25 -24.57
C MET A 884 47.81 17.73 -23.28
N GLN A 885 48.61 18.03 -22.26
CA GLN A 885 48.14 18.44 -20.93
C GLN A 885 47.48 19.83 -20.98
N ILE A 886 46.28 19.95 -20.38
CA ILE A 886 45.49 21.19 -20.34
C ILE A 886 45.85 22.03 -19.09
N GLY A 887 46.27 21.39 -17.99
CA GLY A 887 46.88 22.05 -16.84
C GLY A 887 46.04 23.13 -16.15
N GLY A 888 44.71 23.12 -16.31
CA GLY A 888 43.80 24.11 -15.73
C GLY A 888 43.82 25.47 -16.43
N GLN A 889 44.39 25.57 -17.64
CA GLN A 889 44.51 26.82 -18.40
C GLN A 889 43.92 26.69 -19.81
N SER A 890 43.41 27.81 -20.35
CA SER A 890 42.99 27.86 -21.74
C SER A 890 44.20 27.79 -22.67
N HIS A 891 44.13 26.97 -23.72
CA HIS A 891 45.26 26.68 -24.60
C HIS A 891 44.86 26.75 -26.07
N LEU A 892 45.78 27.22 -26.93
CA LEU A 892 45.69 27.19 -28.39
C LEU A 892 46.69 26.19 -28.95
N PHE A 893 46.18 25.29 -29.79
CA PHE A 893 46.98 24.54 -30.75
C PHE A 893 47.11 25.36 -32.05
N ASP A 894 48.33 25.81 -32.34
CA ASP A 894 48.61 26.72 -33.44
C ASP A 894 49.00 26.02 -34.75
N ALA A 895 49.20 26.81 -35.81
CA ALA A 895 49.57 26.35 -37.15
C ALA A 895 50.99 25.73 -37.26
N ASN A 896 51.76 25.70 -36.16
CA ASN A 896 53.13 25.19 -36.09
C ASN A 896 53.24 23.95 -35.17
N TYR A 897 52.13 23.26 -34.91
CA TYR A 897 52.00 22.15 -33.96
C TYR A 897 52.36 22.54 -32.52
N SER A 898 52.29 23.83 -32.17
CA SER A 898 52.64 24.31 -30.84
C SER A 898 51.41 24.41 -29.94
N TRP A 899 51.53 23.89 -28.72
CA TRP A 899 50.52 23.95 -27.67
C TRP A 899 50.87 25.04 -26.67
N THR A 900 50.12 26.14 -26.68
CA THR A 900 50.47 27.37 -25.94
C THR A 900 49.29 27.89 -25.12
N VAL A 901 49.55 28.51 -23.96
CA VAL A 901 48.49 29.12 -23.15
C VAL A 901 47.92 30.31 -23.90
N TYR A 902 46.59 30.42 -23.99
CA TYR A 902 45.89 31.38 -24.83
C TYR A 902 44.72 32.04 -24.10
N SER A 903 44.53 33.33 -24.32
CA SER A 903 43.38 34.09 -23.82
C SER A 903 42.89 35.02 -24.94
N PRO A 904 41.63 34.88 -25.39
CA PRO A 904 41.10 35.71 -26.48
C PRO A 904 40.80 37.14 -26.01
N PRO A 905 40.87 38.15 -26.90
CA PRO A 905 40.53 39.53 -26.58
C PRO A 905 39.01 39.74 -26.40
N VAL A 906 38.63 40.59 -25.45
CA VAL A 906 37.23 40.88 -25.09
C VAL A 906 36.65 42.04 -25.94
N PRO A 907 35.43 41.92 -26.50
CA PRO A 907 34.82 42.96 -27.34
C PRO A 907 34.11 44.07 -26.54
N THR A 908 34.16 45.31 -27.04
CA THR A 908 33.48 46.49 -26.48
C THR A 908 32.15 46.81 -27.21
N GLN A 909 31.09 47.15 -26.46
CA GLN A 909 29.78 47.56 -27.03
C GLN A 909 29.54 49.09 -27.00
N PRO A 910 28.79 49.65 -27.97
CA PRO A 910 28.41 51.07 -28.01
C PRO A 910 26.98 51.36 -27.48
N THR A 911 26.76 52.60 -27.03
CA THR A 911 25.49 53.11 -26.43
C THR A 911 24.70 54.06 -27.34
N THR A 912 23.37 54.08 -27.24
CA THR A 912 22.51 55.21 -27.70
C THR A 912 21.20 55.33 -26.88
N GLN A 913 20.60 56.53 -26.83
CA GLN A 913 19.48 56.95 -25.94
C GLN A 913 18.22 57.47 -26.69
N LYS A 914 17.17 57.82 -25.91
CA LYS A 914 16.21 58.97 -26.03
C LYS A 914 14.79 58.67 -26.64
N PRO A 915 13.75 59.55 -26.50
CA PRO A 915 12.93 59.83 -25.29
C PRO A 915 11.37 59.86 -25.47
N THR A 916 10.66 60.27 -24.39
CA THR A 916 9.20 60.46 -24.13
C THR A 916 8.37 61.44 -25.00
N GLN A 917 7.04 61.19 -25.15
CA GLN A 917 5.98 62.25 -25.08
C GLN A 917 4.53 61.74 -24.79
N LYS A 918 3.57 62.69 -24.63
CA LYS A 918 2.19 62.59 -24.08
C LYS A 918 1.07 62.39 -25.17
N PRO A 919 -0.20 62.08 -24.80
CA PRO A 919 -1.28 61.71 -25.74
C PRO A 919 -2.26 62.85 -26.13
N THR A 920 -3.09 62.61 -27.16
CA THR A 920 -4.26 63.43 -27.59
C THR A 920 -5.38 62.54 -28.18
N GLU A 921 -6.65 62.94 -28.03
CA GLU A 921 -7.89 62.16 -28.34
C GLU A 921 -8.44 62.29 -29.77
N ALA A 922 -9.32 61.36 -30.18
CA ALA A 922 -10.62 61.58 -30.84
C ALA A 922 -11.35 60.24 -31.16
N PRO A 923 -12.68 60.18 -31.40
CA PRO A 923 -13.79 61.01 -30.89
C PRO A 923 -14.94 60.19 -30.26
N THR A 924 -15.95 60.87 -29.70
CA THR A 924 -17.08 60.29 -28.96
C THR A 924 -18.30 59.92 -29.81
N THR A 925 -18.98 58.83 -29.46
CA THR A 925 -20.44 58.66 -29.64
C THR A 925 -21.09 58.39 -28.28
N LYS A 926 -22.23 59.03 -28.01
CA LYS A 926 -22.97 58.87 -26.75
C LYS A 926 -23.94 57.68 -26.82
N PRO A 927 -23.93 56.75 -25.85
CA PRO A 927 -25.11 55.96 -25.52
C PRO A 927 -26.13 56.81 -24.76
N ILE A 928 -27.42 56.49 -24.91
CA ILE A 928 -28.49 57.02 -24.06
C ILE A 928 -28.60 56.10 -22.85
N THR A 929 -28.34 56.60 -21.64
CA THR A 929 -28.56 55.83 -20.40
C THR A 929 -30.05 55.66 -20.14
N LYS A 930 -30.54 54.42 -20.23
CA LYS A 930 -31.88 54.02 -19.80
C LYS A 930 -31.90 54.00 -18.27
N ARG A 931 -32.64 54.91 -17.63
CA ARG A 931 -32.78 54.91 -16.17
C ARG A 931 -33.86 53.91 -15.75
N LEU A 932 -33.53 53.07 -14.79
CA LEU A 932 -34.39 52.00 -14.29
C LEU A 932 -34.93 52.33 -12.90
N LEU A 933 -36.22 52.12 -12.65
CA LEU A 933 -36.86 52.40 -11.36
C LEU A 933 -36.75 51.17 -10.43
N ILE A 934 -36.03 51.30 -9.32
CA ILE A 934 -35.90 50.21 -8.34
C ILE A 934 -37.26 49.98 -7.64
N GLY A 935 -37.70 48.73 -7.62
CA GLY A 935 -39.02 48.30 -7.14
C GLY A 935 -40.10 48.19 -8.23
N ASP A 936 -39.86 48.67 -9.45
CA ASP A 936 -40.75 48.53 -10.62
C ASP A 936 -40.34 47.27 -11.38
N VAL A 937 -40.77 46.12 -10.85
CA VAL A 937 -40.31 44.80 -11.29
C VAL A 937 -41.02 44.36 -12.56
N ASN A 938 -42.21 44.91 -12.83
CA ASN A 938 -42.97 44.63 -14.05
C ASN A 938 -42.68 45.60 -15.22
N MET A 939 -41.94 46.69 -14.99
CA MET A 939 -41.59 47.76 -15.95
C MET A 939 -42.78 48.63 -16.41
N ASP A 940 -43.84 48.76 -15.60
CA ASP A 940 -45.01 49.58 -15.90
C ASP A 940 -44.85 51.07 -15.52
N GLY A 941 -43.77 51.41 -14.82
CA GLY A 941 -43.44 52.76 -14.36
C GLY A 941 -43.92 53.06 -12.94
N GLN A 942 -44.47 52.09 -12.21
CA GLN A 942 -44.99 52.24 -10.85
C GLN A 942 -44.42 51.16 -9.93
N VAL A 943 -44.17 51.51 -8.67
CA VAL A 943 -43.73 50.57 -7.63
C VAL A 943 -44.93 50.24 -6.75
N ASN A 944 -45.51 49.05 -6.91
CA ASN A 944 -46.75 48.69 -6.22
C ASN A 944 -46.80 47.20 -5.79
N ILE A 945 -47.95 46.75 -5.28
CA ILE A 945 -48.11 45.38 -4.73
C ILE A 945 -47.95 44.28 -5.81
N VAL A 946 -48.18 44.60 -7.08
CA VAL A 946 -47.97 43.68 -8.21
C VAL A 946 -46.48 43.33 -8.35
N ASP A 947 -45.58 44.29 -8.15
CA ASP A 947 -44.13 44.09 -8.22
C ASP A 947 -43.63 43.21 -7.07
N ALA A 948 -44.12 43.46 -5.85
CA ALA A 948 -43.86 42.58 -4.71
C ALA A 948 -44.34 41.14 -4.98
N THR A 949 -45.49 40.99 -5.66
CA THR A 949 -46.03 39.69 -6.06
C THR A 949 -45.17 39.03 -7.16
N ALA A 950 -44.57 39.82 -8.06
CA ALA A 950 -43.64 39.32 -9.08
C ALA A 950 -42.38 38.72 -8.45
N ILE A 951 -41.77 39.40 -7.46
CA ILE A 951 -40.64 38.84 -6.68
C ILE A 951 -41.08 37.60 -5.90
N GLN A 952 -42.23 37.62 -5.21
CA GLN A 952 -42.73 36.43 -4.50
C GLN A 952 -42.87 35.21 -5.41
N ARG A 953 -43.43 35.39 -6.62
CA ARG A 953 -43.55 34.32 -7.62
C ARG A 953 -42.21 33.87 -8.18
N HIS A 954 -41.20 34.73 -8.17
CA HIS A 954 -39.83 34.37 -8.53
C HIS A 954 -39.14 33.54 -7.45
N ILE A 955 -39.30 33.90 -6.17
CA ILE A 955 -38.77 33.16 -5.02
C ILE A 955 -39.31 31.72 -4.94
N VAL A 956 -40.55 31.49 -5.37
CA VAL A 956 -41.15 30.14 -5.46
C VAL A 956 -41.12 29.54 -6.87
N GLU A 957 -40.23 30.02 -7.74
CA GLU A 957 -39.93 29.48 -9.08
C GLU A 957 -41.11 29.45 -10.08
N LEU A 958 -42.22 30.12 -9.78
CA LEU A 958 -43.41 30.19 -10.64
C LEU A 958 -43.26 31.17 -11.82
N VAL A 959 -42.25 32.05 -11.78
CA VAL A 959 -41.87 33.00 -12.85
C VAL A 959 -40.36 33.24 -12.80
N VAL A 960 -39.69 33.31 -13.95
CA VAL A 960 -38.29 33.74 -14.04
C VAL A 960 -38.23 35.24 -14.36
N LEU A 961 -37.56 36.03 -13.51
CA LEU A 961 -37.20 37.41 -13.80
C LEU A 961 -35.82 37.46 -14.48
N THR A 962 -35.61 38.38 -15.42
CA THR A 962 -34.34 38.52 -16.15
C THR A 962 -34.00 39.99 -16.44
N GLY A 963 -32.72 40.29 -16.67
CA GLY A 963 -32.25 41.62 -17.08
C GLY A 963 -32.69 42.72 -16.12
N ASP A 964 -33.22 43.82 -16.68
CA ASP A 964 -33.76 44.96 -15.93
C ASP A 964 -34.73 44.55 -14.81
N ASN A 965 -35.54 43.50 -14.99
CA ASN A 965 -36.52 43.05 -14.00
C ASN A 965 -35.86 42.48 -12.73
N LEU A 966 -34.65 41.92 -12.84
CA LEU A 966 -33.85 41.52 -11.67
C LEU A 966 -33.24 42.76 -10.99
N ILE A 967 -32.68 43.68 -11.77
CA ILE A 967 -32.05 44.91 -11.23
C ILE A 967 -33.10 45.76 -10.48
N ALA A 968 -34.35 45.79 -10.95
CA ALA A 968 -35.45 46.44 -10.22
C ALA A 968 -35.95 45.63 -9.01
N ALA A 969 -35.77 44.30 -8.99
CA ALA A 969 -36.18 43.42 -7.90
C ALA A 969 -35.19 43.38 -6.73
N ASP A 970 -33.90 43.60 -6.96
CA ASP A 970 -32.93 43.83 -5.88
C ASP A 970 -33.12 45.24 -5.31
N THR A 971 -34.07 45.37 -4.39
CA THR A 971 -34.41 46.66 -3.81
C THR A 971 -33.31 47.17 -2.88
N ASN A 972 -32.54 46.26 -2.28
CA ASN A 972 -31.64 46.59 -1.18
C ASN A 972 -30.17 46.72 -1.62
N GLY A 973 -29.81 46.13 -2.77
CA GLY A 973 -28.50 46.19 -3.40
C GLY A 973 -27.55 45.08 -2.96
N ASP A 974 -28.05 43.96 -2.42
CA ASP A 974 -27.25 42.82 -1.97
C ASP A 974 -27.10 41.70 -3.01
N GLY A 975 -27.78 41.80 -4.15
CA GLY A 975 -27.77 40.81 -5.21
C GLY A 975 -28.67 39.58 -4.95
N PHE A 976 -29.47 39.57 -3.88
CA PHE A 976 -30.33 38.44 -3.51
C PHE A 976 -31.82 38.81 -3.57
N TYR A 977 -32.58 38.18 -4.47
CA TYR A 977 -34.02 38.42 -4.61
C TYR A 977 -34.81 37.64 -3.55
N ASN A 978 -35.15 38.28 -2.43
CA ASN A 978 -35.71 37.56 -1.28
C ASN A 978 -36.90 38.28 -0.62
N ILE A 979 -37.42 37.70 0.48
CA ILE A 979 -38.61 38.24 1.16
C ILE A 979 -38.40 39.65 1.73
N LYS A 980 -37.15 40.09 1.96
CA LYS A 980 -36.82 41.47 2.35
C LYS A 980 -37.18 42.46 1.24
N ASP A 981 -36.95 42.12 -0.02
CA ASP A 981 -37.22 42.99 -1.17
C ASP A 981 -38.72 43.08 -1.47
N VAL A 982 -39.41 41.94 -1.41
CA VAL A 982 -40.87 41.87 -1.36
C VAL A 982 -41.42 42.82 -0.30
N THR A 983 -40.86 42.74 0.91
CA THR A 983 -41.27 43.54 2.07
C THR A 983 -40.95 45.03 1.85
N ALA A 984 -39.83 45.37 1.22
CA ALA A 984 -39.45 46.74 0.92
C ALA A 984 -40.39 47.40 -0.10
N ILE A 985 -40.81 46.69 -1.15
CA ILE A 985 -41.84 47.16 -2.09
C ILE A 985 -43.19 47.34 -1.37
N GLN A 986 -43.57 46.41 -0.50
CA GLN A 986 -44.81 46.50 0.29
C GLN A 986 -44.81 47.72 1.23
N TYR A 987 -43.70 48.01 1.91
CA TYR A 987 -43.55 49.23 2.72
C TYR A 987 -43.62 50.51 1.88
N TYR A 988 -42.99 50.52 0.70
CA TYR A 988 -43.04 51.65 -0.23
C TYR A 988 -44.47 51.92 -0.72
N ALA A 989 -45.17 50.88 -1.19
CA ALA A 989 -46.56 50.98 -1.65
C ALA A 989 -47.53 51.45 -0.54
N ALA A 990 -47.24 51.12 0.72
CA ALA A 990 -48.00 51.57 1.90
C ALA A 990 -47.73 53.03 2.32
N SER A 991 -46.91 53.80 1.57
CA SER A 991 -46.62 55.23 1.81
C SER A 991 -45.94 55.56 3.14
N ASN A 992 -45.29 54.59 3.80
CA ASN A 992 -44.51 54.81 5.02
C ASN A 992 -43.02 55.01 4.67
N SER A 993 -42.61 56.25 4.46
CA SER A 993 -41.27 56.65 4.01
C SER A 993 -40.18 56.59 5.11
N GLY A 994 -40.13 55.48 5.85
CA GLY A 994 -39.19 55.22 6.93
C GLY A 994 -38.33 53.97 6.71
N GLY A 995 -37.26 54.09 5.92
CA GLY A 995 -36.12 53.15 5.98
C GLY A 995 -36.14 51.90 5.09
N ALA A 996 -37.10 51.75 4.16
CA ALA A 996 -37.20 50.57 3.28
C ALA A 996 -36.40 50.72 1.96
N ALA A 997 -35.14 50.29 1.96
CA ALA A 997 -34.32 50.00 0.78
C ALA A 997 -34.19 51.15 -0.26
N ASN A 998 -33.87 50.82 -1.53
CA ASN A 998 -33.75 51.76 -2.65
C ASN A 998 -35.03 51.89 -3.49
N CYS A 999 -36.16 51.31 -3.06
CA CYS A 999 -37.46 51.42 -3.73
C CYS A 999 -37.80 52.87 -4.11
N GLY A 1000 -38.25 53.07 -5.36
CA GLY A 1000 -38.60 54.39 -5.91
C GLY A 1000 -37.42 55.24 -6.38
N LYS A 1001 -36.17 54.76 -6.27
CA LYS A 1001 -34.99 55.45 -6.82
C LYS A 1001 -34.68 54.97 -8.24
N TYR A 1002 -34.08 55.83 -9.05
CA TYR A 1002 -33.56 55.44 -10.36
C TYR A 1002 -32.11 55.01 -10.29
N THR A 1003 -31.79 53.84 -10.84
CA THR A 1003 -30.42 53.41 -11.18
C THR A 1003 -30.12 53.63 -12.67
N SER A 1004 -28.84 53.52 -13.06
CA SER A 1004 -28.29 53.97 -14.35
C SER A 1004 -27.56 52.89 -15.14
#